data_AF-A0A964AS47-F1
#
_entry.id   AF-A0A964AS47-F1
#
_cell.length_a   1.000
_cell.length_b   1.000
_cell.length_c   1.000
_cell.angle_alpha   90.00
_cell.angle_beta   90.00
_cell.angle_gamma   90.00
#
_symmetry.space_group_name_H-M   'P 1'
#
loop_
_entity.id
_entity.type
_entity.pdbx_description
1 polymer ?
#
loop_
_entity_poly.entity_id
_entity_poly.type
_entity_poly.pdbx_seq_one_letter_code
_entity_poly.pdbx_strand_id
1 'polypeptide(L)'
;MKARRHHEPQRDPDAPAAQVESDAPGVQPEDAPSLSPTDALSLQGSLGNAALSQMLPSTEPDTATADAEAEVPDVASPGGPPAVDAAPPAPPPALPAAPAPQAVPAPRPPVVEPLHAAPGLGVDFGPGVSVTPQGAGAAVDGQPGDVALEALGLAHGERVLAAGEARQEEVTAAFAEAQRSGEAAIQVARGSLAAAFEDGRAALRAQVDSAHGEVTRSAGQQQSGLVAHGDAEKARLGQSVEGQQGAAAQTIEGAKARVDGTAESEGQRAQETSDARRGALEASAEGRGSGDPALAQAQADGARQIAEDSGARIEDSGEQMARDAEQVSEQASAGLEAQRLEYEARSGQGLADAESGIDQQTASAGQELEGMAEQARVGLSTLGAEAERALTGREHQLDQQLAALHEQRTLALETSEGQVLEHLHAGARRIAEQLEGEGGQAAVELAAAAELDPEQADAAEDALRAALDEAGTQALEQLIDATGSVSEELETEDEALRAQLGALAGAALGDLGCAQVDLVEAIGGYTQDASGAMEQASASVQESLSASIDASLAECQEEHLAWQEQVDEGAGELSEGLVSEVDAGLASQEDTARSSVDAMHQSDQDMQSQYNGLMDEAQVRSEEEAEAQGSWWDSVTGFFSELMAGAQQWLADTFGDWWGGFIWGLLGELAALLVIIAVLAVIAAVFSPLAALVAAIVFLVVMAVVGVVHRFSTFIDDNGRGPGFWESLALIGLGVTDLTGIPMIVEGLVGQRAFGSEMEDFESGANVGSGLVRLVAVFFALRSAKGGRGGRNTAKTVEPIEGRGGRGKPGSEGTSTPENTPTTEGKGATGKQTKGPVEPASPPRSLAELHARLSEDGKAGFDQTLELLGEEAVEGMSRRFKTDDGAFNVEEADAFFKQRKLSPEAYQEKLDAREAKVWEGAQRELDRIDNILRETGPEGRPDASIGDGTSEAALLHETTSGQPVGGKGHSIKVRDALTGLKNAITKLQRALEKVKDPTRRAEIEAAIKRAQDKIDSMEPASAAWESRVDTHGSVWNEDGTSKTYTQPDGSPWPEPQHR
;
A
#
# COMPACT_ATOMS: atom_id res chain seq x y z
N MET A 1 41.61 -50.51 6.03
CA MET A 1 41.44 -51.39 4.85
C MET A 1 41.32 -50.51 3.61
N LYS A 2 41.95 -50.92 2.49
CA LYS A 2 42.12 -50.22 1.17
C LYS A 2 40.76 -49.83 0.54
N ALA A 3 40.61 -48.85 -0.38
CA ALA A 3 41.45 -48.47 -1.52
C ALA A 3 41.20 -47.02 -2.07
N ARG A 4 42.22 -46.53 -2.80
CA ARG A 4 42.34 -45.25 -3.56
C ARG A 4 41.57 -45.22 -4.90
N ARG A 5 41.24 -44.01 -5.40
CA ARG A 5 41.64 -43.47 -6.73
C ARG A 5 41.64 -41.93 -6.72
N HIS A 6 42.66 -41.34 -7.34
CA HIS A 6 42.91 -39.91 -7.59
C HIS A 6 42.50 -39.53 -9.02
N HIS A 7 42.17 -38.25 -9.27
CA HIS A 7 42.79 -37.47 -10.35
C HIS A 7 42.68 -35.95 -10.10
N GLU A 8 43.78 -35.26 -10.38
CA GLU A 8 44.07 -33.82 -10.28
C GLU A 8 44.72 -33.43 -11.63
N PRO A 9 44.46 -32.25 -12.23
CA PRO A 9 44.99 -31.89 -13.54
C PRO A 9 46.32 -31.09 -13.46
N GLN A 10 47.23 -31.41 -14.38
CA GLN A 10 48.56 -30.80 -14.55
C GLN A 10 48.53 -29.45 -15.30
N ARG A 11 49.37 -28.52 -14.84
CA ARG A 11 49.91 -27.37 -15.59
C ARG A 11 51.16 -27.81 -16.36
N ASP A 12 51.28 -27.35 -17.60
CA ASP A 12 52.42 -27.58 -18.49
C ASP A 12 53.42 -26.40 -18.42
N PRO A 13 54.70 -26.60 -18.09
CA PRO A 13 55.70 -25.54 -17.99
C PRO A 13 56.85 -25.76 -18.99
N ASP A 14 56.63 -25.59 -20.30
CA ASP A 14 57.73 -25.44 -21.28
C ASP A 14 57.22 -24.87 -22.62
N ALA A 15 57.21 -23.54 -22.77
CA ALA A 15 57.13 -22.88 -24.07
C ALA A 15 58.01 -21.60 -24.09
N PRO A 16 58.94 -21.46 -25.06
CA PRO A 16 59.95 -20.40 -25.04
C PRO A 16 59.55 -19.11 -25.76
N ALA A 17 60.32 -18.07 -25.43
CA ALA A 17 60.15 -16.64 -25.70
C ALA A 17 60.07 -16.19 -27.17
N ALA A 18 59.32 -15.10 -27.38
CA ALA A 18 59.55 -14.14 -28.46
C ALA A 18 59.43 -12.71 -27.90
N GLN A 19 60.48 -11.91 -28.13
CA GLN A 19 60.59 -10.49 -27.83
C GLN A 19 59.79 -9.65 -28.84
N VAL A 20 59.11 -8.60 -28.39
CA VAL A 20 58.97 -7.33 -29.13
C VAL A 20 58.94 -6.18 -28.12
N GLU A 21 59.78 -5.16 -28.39
CA GLU A 21 59.87 -3.82 -27.79
C GLU A 21 58.49 -3.10 -27.83
N SER A 22 58.16 -2.04 -27.09
CA SER A 22 58.86 -0.76 -26.94
C SER A 22 58.05 0.18 -26.03
N ASP A 23 58.77 1.04 -25.33
CA ASP A 23 58.46 2.44 -24.99
C ASP A 23 57.53 2.83 -23.82
N ALA A 24 58.19 3.56 -22.91
CA ALA A 24 57.81 4.30 -21.70
C ALA A 24 56.84 5.49 -22.00
N PRO A 25 56.45 6.36 -21.02
CA PRO A 25 56.86 6.50 -19.60
C PRO A 25 55.67 6.53 -18.61
N GLY A 26 55.81 6.26 -17.31
CA GLY A 26 56.86 6.70 -16.39
C GLY A 26 56.42 7.98 -15.67
N VAL A 27 55.52 7.88 -14.69
CA VAL A 27 55.22 8.94 -13.71
C VAL A 27 55.23 8.33 -12.32
N GLN A 28 56.14 8.83 -11.47
CA GLN A 28 56.25 8.50 -10.05
C GLN A 28 55.21 9.29 -9.23
N PRO A 29 54.73 8.76 -8.09
CA PRO A 29 54.02 9.56 -7.10
C PRO A 29 55.02 10.04 -6.03
N GLU A 30 55.31 11.34 -6.01
CA GLU A 30 55.85 12.02 -4.83
C GLU A 30 54.87 13.10 -4.36
N ASP A 31 54.82 13.28 -3.04
CA ASP A 31 54.19 14.35 -2.27
C ASP A 31 52.66 14.33 -2.04
N ALA A 32 52.25 13.61 -0.99
CA ALA A 32 51.02 13.89 -0.26
C ALA A 32 51.34 14.73 1.00
N PRO A 33 50.76 15.92 1.19
CA PRO A 33 50.88 16.65 2.44
C PRO A 33 49.94 16.06 3.50
N SER A 34 50.49 15.79 4.69
CA SER A 34 49.72 15.47 5.89
C SER A 34 48.88 16.68 6.31
N LEU A 35 47.55 16.57 6.21
CA LEU A 35 46.60 17.53 6.78
C LEU A 35 46.01 16.98 8.08
N SER A 36 45.87 17.86 9.07
CA SER A 36 45.37 17.58 10.42
C SER A 36 43.84 17.44 10.49
N PRO A 37 43.28 16.75 11.50
CA PRO A 37 41.86 16.36 11.57
C PRO A 37 40.86 17.52 11.78
N THR A 38 41.33 18.76 11.95
CA THR A 38 40.49 19.91 12.30
C THR A 38 39.95 20.71 11.11
N ASP A 39 40.45 20.49 9.90
CA ASP A 39 40.01 21.24 8.70
C ASP A 39 38.97 20.48 7.84
N ALA A 40 38.60 19.26 8.22
CA ALA A 40 37.66 18.42 7.46
C ALA A 40 36.17 18.73 7.73
N LEU A 41 35.85 19.52 8.76
CA LEU A 41 34.46 19.76 9.19
C LEU A 41 33.85 21.08 8.71
N SER A 42 34.59 21.97 8.05
CA SER A 42 34.06 23.27 7.57
C SER A 42 33.84 23.38 6.06
N LEU A 43 34.08 22.32 5.28
CA LEU A 43 34.02 22.35 3.80
C LEU A 43 32.89 21.50 3.20
N GLN A 44 32.15 20.74 4.01
CA GLN A 44 31.11 19.83 3.53
C GLN A 44 29.68 20.44 3.51
N GLY A 45 29.51 21.66 4.02
CA GLY A 45 28.21 22.36 4.05
C GLY A 45 27.92 23.33 2.89
N SER A 46 28.79 23.42 1.87
CA SER A 46 28.72 24.51 0.87
C SER A 46 28.51 24.05 -0.59
N LEU A 47 28.39 22.75 -0.87
CA LEU A 47 28.34 22.23 -2.26
C LEU A 47 27.06 21.46 -2.63
N GLY A 48 26.02 21.50 -1.81
CA GLY A 48 24.78 20.73 -2.04
C GLY A 48 23.68 21.40 -2.86
N ASN A 49 23.77 22.69 -3.21
CA ASN A 49 22.60 23.44 -3.71
C ASN A 49 22.77 24.12 -5.09
N ALA A 50 23.70 23.68 -5.93
CA ALA A 50 23.99 24.33 -7.22
C ALA A 50 23.94 23.40 -8.46
N ALA A 51 23.40 22.18 -8.36
CA ALA A 51 23.50 21.17 -9.41
C ALA A 51 22.17 20.82 -10.13
N LEU A 52 21.14 21.67 -10.09
CA LEU A 52 19.81 21.33 -10.64
C LEU A 52 19.18 22.46 -11.49
N SER A 53 19.96 23.13 -12.34
CA SER A 53 19.42 24.14 -13.28
C SER A 53 20.11 24.22 -14.65
N GLN A 54 20.84 23.19 -15.10
CA GLN A 54 21.44 23.23 -16.44
C GLN A 54 21.43 21.88 -17.14
N MET A 55 20.26 21.40 -17.55
CA MET A 55 20.15 20.46 -18.69
C MET A 55 18.77 20.61 -19.36
N LEU A 56 18.70 21.42 -20.41
CA LEU A 56 17.70 21.29 -21.48
C LEU A 56 18.44 21.44 -22.82
N PRO A 57 18.29 20.51 -23.78
CA PRO A 57 18.93 20.61 -25.08
C PRO A 57 18.20 21.58 -26.01
N SER A 58 19.00 22.39 -26.71
CA SER A 58 18.61 23.25 -27.82
C SER A 58 18.02 22.46 -28.98
N THR A 59 16.87 22.91 -29.49
CA THR A 59 16.47 22.73 -30.90
C THR A 59 15.77 24.01 -31.38
N GLU A 60 16.47 24.77 -32.22
CA GLU A 60 15.92 25.68 -33.23
C GLU A 60 16.06 24.96 -34.59
N PRO A 61 15.15 25.16 -35.58
CA PRO A 61 15.28 26.37 -36.40
C PRO A 61 13.98 27.01 -36.96
N ASP A 62 14.11 28.33 -37.16
CA ASP A 62 13.69 29.20 -38.27
C ASP A 62 12.22 29.50 -38.65
N THR A 63 11.92 30.80 -38.41
CA THR A 63 11.25 31.78 -39.29
C THR A 63 9.72 31.75 -39.51
N ALA A 64 9.03 32.77 -38.98
CA ALA A 64 8.40 33.83 -39.79
C ALA A 64 7.72 34.93 -38.93
N THR A 65 8.17 36.15 -39.16
CA THR A 65 7.52 37.48 -39.01
C THR A 65 6.06 37.57 -38.53
N ALA A 66 5.79 38.44 -37.55
CA ALA A 66 5.01 39.68 -37.76
C ALA A 66 4.90 40.53 -36.48
N ASP A 67 4.84 41.83 -36.70
CA ASP A 67 4.75 42.97 -35.78
C ASP A 67 3.69 42.87 -34.67
N ALA A 68 4.02 43.36 -33.48
CA ALA A 68 3.15 44.25 -32.70
C ALA A 68 3.90 44.86 -31.48
N GLU A 69 3.99 46.18 -31.49
CA GLU A 69 4.33 47.04 -30.35
C GLU A 69 3.31 46.86 -29.21
N ALA A 70 3.78 46.68 -27.97
CA ALA A 70 3.04 47.05 -26.77
C ALA A 70 3.96 47.16 -25.53
N GLU A 71 3.62 48.14 -24.69
CA GLU A 71 4.34 48.66 -23.53
C GLU A 71 4.69 47.62 -22.46
N VAL A 72 5.92 47.70 -21.93
CA VAL A 72 6.35 46.99 -20.73
C VAL A 72 6.35 47.98 -19.55
N PRO A 73 5.54 47.75 -18.50
CA PRO A 73 5.68 48.47 -17.23
C PRO A 73 6.80 47.85 -16.38
N ASP A 74 7.47 48.74 -15.66
CA ASP A 74 8.49 48.52 -14.65
C ASP A 74 8.04 47.48 -13.60
N VAL A 75 8.74 46.34 -13.50
CA VAL A 75 8.53 45.35 -12.42
C VAL A 75 9.77 45.30 -11.55
N ALA A 76 9.60 45.83 -10.35
CA ALA A 76 10.54 45.80 -9.24
C ALA A 76 10.84 44.35 -8.79
N SER A 77 12.10 44.13 -8.40
CA SER A 77 12.58 42.92 -7.73
C SER A 77 11.69 42.50 -6.55
N PRO A 78 11.37 41.21 -6.38
CA PRO A 78 10.87 40.72 -5.10
C PRO A 78 12.02 40.70 -4.10
N GLY A 79 11.95 41.59 -3.12
CA GLY A 79 12.77 41.58 -1.93
C GLY A 79 12.55 40.30 -1.13
N GLY A 80 13.64 39.74 -0.59
CA GLY A 80 13.59 38.61 0.33
C GLY A 80 12.83 38.94 1.62
N PRO A 81 12.31 37.92 2.31
CA PRO A 81 11.57 38.12 3.55
C PRO A 81 12.48 38.69 4.66
N PRO A 82 12.01 39.65 5.47
CA PRO A 82 12.78 40.20 6.58
C PRO A 82 12.95 39.17 7.70
N ALA A 83 14.16 39.14 8.26
CA ALA A 83 14.48 38.44 9.49
C ALA A 83 13.57 38.93 10.63
N VAL A 84 12.84 37.99 11.23
CA VAL A 84 12.06 38.24 12.44
C VAL A 84 12.98 37.99 13.63
N ASP A 85 13.47 39.07 14.23
CA ASP A 85 14.07 39.03 15.57
C ASP A 85 12.98 38.65 16.59
N ALA A 86 12.96 37.38 16.97
CA ALA A 86 12.14 36.91 18.08
C ALA A 86 12.79 37.32 19.40
N ALA A 87 12.21 38.33 20.05
CA ALA A 87 12.50 38.64 21.44
C ALA A 87 12.17 37.43 22.35
N PRO A 88 12.97 37.15 23.39
CA PRO A 88 12.68 36.03 24.31
C PRO A 88 11.35 36.26 25.04
N PRO A 89 10.57 35.20 25.29
CA PRO A 89 9.28 35.32 25.97
C PRO A 89 9.47 35.86 27.39
N ALA A 90 8.59 36.79 27.78
CA ALA A 90 8.53 37.31 29.14
C ALA A 90 8.25 36.16 30.13
N PRO A 91 8.85 36.19 31.35
CA PRO A 91 8.57 35.18 32.36
C PRO A 91 7.08 35.24 32.78
N PRO A 92 6.45 34.10 33.08
CA PRO A 92 5.06 34.06 33.50
C PRO A 92 4.84 34.82 34.82
N PRO A 93 3.66 35.43 35.02
CA PRO A 93 3.34 36.12 36.27
C PRO A 93 3.31 35.14 37.45
N ALA A 94 3.86 35.58 38.58
CA ALA A 94 3.88 34.81 39.82
C ALA A 94 2.46 34.34 40.22
N LEU A 95 2.33 33.03 40.47
CA LEU A 95 1.11 32.42 40.98
C LEU A 95 0.75 32.99 42.38
N PRO A 96 -0.54 33.20 42.69
CA PRO A 96 -0.97 33.61 44.02
C PRO A 96 -0.66 32.52 45.06
N ALA A 97 -0.23 32.95 46.24
CA ALA A 97 0.09 32.08 47.37
C ALA A 97 -1.06 31.11 47.69
N ALA A 98 -0.76 29.82 47.73
CA ALA A 98 -1.69 28.78 48.13
C ALA A 98 -2.09 28.95 49.62
N PRO A 99 -3.36 28.69 50.00
CA PRO A 99 -3.77 28.67 51.40
C PRO A 99 -3.08 27.52 52.16
N ALA A 100 -2.74 27.79 53.41
CA ALA A 100 -2.03 26.86 54.30
C ALA A 100 -2.71 25.47 54.35
N PRO A 101 -1.97 24.37 54.20
CA PRO A 101 -2.53 23.03 54.31
C PRO A 101 -2.97 22.74 55.75
N GLN A 102 -4.18 22.19 55.89
CA GLN A 102 -4.66 21.66 57.17
C GLN A 102 -3.84 20.43 57.54
N ALA A 103 -3.35 20.42 58.78
CA ALA A 103 -2.48 19.37 59.32
C ALA A 103 -3.16 17.99 59.25
N VAL A 104 -2.55 17.08 58.50
CA VAL A 104 -2.81 15.64 58.58
C VAL A 104 -1.94 15.08 59.72
N PRO A 105 -2.50 14.31 60.68
CA PRO A 105 -1.71 13.75 61.76
C PRO A 105 -0.73 12.69 61.23
N ALA A 106 0.56 12.86 61.56
CA ALA A 106 1.63 11.96 61.17
C ALA A 106 1.44 10.54 61.74
N PRO A 107 1.85 9.48 61.01
CA PRO A 107 1.91 8.12 61.54
C PRO A 107 2.90 8.04 62.70
N ARG A 108 2.50 7.34 63.77
CA ARG A 108 3.33 7.14 64.98
C ARG A 108 4.65 6.45 64.62
N PRO A 109 5.80 6.93 65.10
CA PRO A 109 7.07 6.22 64.96
C PRO A 109 7.04 4.90 65.76
N PRO A 110 7.82 3.88 65.33
CA PRO A 110 7.98 2.65 66.09
C PRO A 110 8.60 2.94 67.47
N VAL A 111 8.00 2.36 68.50
CA VAL A 111 8.46 2.40 69.89
C VAL A 111 9.84 1.78 69.95
N VAL A 112 10.87 2.60 70.16
CA VAL A 112 12.20 2.15 70.56
C VAL A 112 12.15 1.89 72.06
N GLU A 113 12.45 0.66 72.46
CA GLU A 113 12.57 0.27 73.87
C GLU A 113 13.62 1.14 74.58
N PRO A 114 13.37 1.61 75.82
CA PRO A 114 14.32 2.43 76.55
C PRO A 114 15.57 1.61 76.86
N LEU A 115 16.73 2.14 76.46
CA LEU A 115 18.02 1.66 76.94
C LEU A 115 18.04 1.74 78.48
N HIS A 116 18.50 0.65 79.07
CA HIS A 116 18.63 0.42 80.51
C HIS A 116 19.14 1.65 81.28
N ALA A 117 18.44 1.94 82.37
CA ALA A 117 18.84 2.88 83.41
C ALA A 117 20.32 2.69 83.80
N ALA A 118 21.07 3.79 83.77
CA ALA A 118 22.38 3.87 84.38
C ALA A 118 22.28 3.52 85.87
N PRO A 119 23.25 2.78 86.44
CA PRO A 119 23.23 2.46 87.85
C PRO A 119 23.36 3.75 88.67
N GLY A 120 22.44 3.96 89.61
CA GLY A 120 22.46 5.09 90.52
C GLY A 120 23.82 5.19 91.23
N LEU A 121 24.51 6.30 90.98
CA LEU A 121 25.69 6.71 91.75
C LEU A 121 25.22 7.13 93.14
N GLY A 122 25.05 6.15 94.03
CA GLY A 122 24.98 6.39 95.45
C GLY A 122 26.34 6.89 95.92
N VAL A 123 26.46 8.20 96.17
CA VAL A 123 27.56 8.74 96.95
C VAL A 123 27.33 8.30 98.40
N ASP A 124 28.01 7.23 98.81
CA ASP A 124 28.07 6.79 100.20
C ASP A 124 28.96 7.78 100.97
N PHE A 125 28.33 8.74 101.66
CA PHE A 125 29.02 9.52 102.67
C PHE A 125 29.21 8.63 103.89
N GLY A 126 30.31 7.87 103.89
CA GLY A 126 30.66 6.96 104.97
C GLY A 126 30.62 7.65 106.35
N PRO A 127 30.00 7.05 107.37
CA PRO A 127 29.97 7.62 108.71
C PRO A 127 31.34 7.42 109.37
N GLY A 128 32.17 8.47 109.41
CA GLY A 128 33.39 8.43 110.21
C GLY A 128 34.52 9.32 109.73
N VAL A 129 34.39 10.63 109.90
CA VAL A 129 35.56 11.50 110.09
C VAL A 129 35.48 12.05 111.50
N SER A 130 35.94 11.25 112.47
CA SER A 130 36.28 11.77 113.79
C SER A 130 37.57 12.57 113.66
N VAL A 131 37.47 13.89 113.59
CA VAL A 131 38.63 14.77 113.75
C VAL A 131 39.09 14.66 115.21
N THR A 132 40.13 13.87 115.44
CA THR A 132 40.84 13.90 116.72
C THR A 132 41.89 15.02 116.63
N PRO A 133 41.83 16.05 117.49
CA PRO A 133 42.83 17.10 117.50
C PRO A 133 44.08 16.54 118.19
N GLN A 134 44.96 15.90 117.42
CA GLN A 134 46.22 15.40 117.93
C GLN A 134 47.38 16.21 117.35
N GLY A 135 47.75 17.27 118.07
CA GLY A 135 49.06 17.92 117.89
C GLY A 135 49.10 19.44 117.95
N ALA A 136 48.69 20.05 119.07
CA ALA A 136 49.09 21.43 119.40
C ALA A 136 49.35 21.58 120.91
N GLY A 137 50.41 20.92 121.37
CA GLY A 137 50.95 21.13 122.71
C GLY A 137 51.89 22.34 122.73
N ALA A 138 51.34 23.53 122.92
CA ALA A 138 52.07 24.69 123.44
C ALA A 138 51.08 25.60 124.16
N ALA A 139 51.19 25.64 125.49
CA ALA A 139 50.35 26.46 126.35
C ALA A 139 50.53 27.94 126.04
N VAL A 140 49.43 28.59 125.65
CA VAL A 140 49.24 30.03 125.73
C VAL A 140 48.07 30.22 126.70
N ASP A 141 48.31 30.86 127.83
CA ASP A 141 47.26 31.33 128.75
C ASP A 141 46.48 32.46 128.05
N GLY A 142 45.36 32.09 127.44
CA GLY A 142 44.36 32.97 126.82
C GLY A 142 43.08 32.16 126.59
N GLN A 143 41.91 32.76 126.84
CA GLN A 143 40.59 32.10 126.88
C GLN A 143 40.40 31.00 125.80
N PRO A 144 40.21 29.72 126.18
CA PRO A 144 40.16 28.59 125.25
C PRO A 144 38.83 28.41 124.49
N GLY A 145 37.80 29.21 124.76
CA GLY A 145 36.48 29.08 124.12
C GLY A 145 36.34 29.73 122.73
N ASP A 146 36.90 30.94 122.53
CA ASP A 146 36.67 31.71 121.30
C ASP A 146 37.41 31.14 120.08
N VAL A 147 38.61 30.56 120.27
CA VAL A 147 39.44 30.04 119.17
C VAL A 147 38.92 28.71 118.62
N ALA A 148 38.25 27.89 119.45
CA ALA A 148 37.72 26.59 119.04
C ALA A 148 36.48 26.73 118.15
N LEU A 149 35.64 27.75 118.40
CA LEU A 149 34.44 28.03 117.64
C LEU A 149 34.73 28.67 116.28
N GLU A 150 35.68 29.62 116.24
CA GLU A 150 36.15 30.20 114.97
C GLU A 150 36.77 29.12 114.06
N ALA A 151 37.56 28.19 114.62
CA ALA A 151 38.12 27.06 113.89
C ALA A 151 37.05 26.08 113.38
N LEU A 152 35.97 25.87 114.15
CA LEU A 152 34.88 24.96 113.76
C LEU A 152 34.00 25.57 112.67
N GLY A 153 33.71 26.87 112.74
CA GLY A 153 33.05 27.63 111.69
C GLY A 153 33.87 27.68 110.39
N LEU A 154 35.18 27.92 110.48
CA LEU A 154 36.10 27.84 109.33
C LEU A 154 36.14 26.44 108.71
N ALA A 155 36.24 25.38 109.52
CA ALA A 155 36.25 24.01 109.03
C ALA A 155 34.90 23.58 108.41
N HIS A 156 33.78 24.21 108.80
CA HIS A 156 32.48 24.00 108.18
C HIS A 156 32.37 24.80 106.86
N GLY A 157 32.82 26.06 106.86
CA GLY A 157 32.91 26.90 105.66
C GLY A 157 33.81 26.31 104.57
N GLU A 158 34.98 25.75 104.93
CA GLU A 158 35.87 25.04 104.00
C GLU A 158 35.23 23.78 103.41
N ARG A 159 34.44 23.04 104.21
CA ARG A 159 33.70 21.87 103.71
C ARG A 159 32.60 22.25 102.72
N VAL A 160 31.87 23.33 103.00
CA VAL A 160 30.85 23.86 102.09
C VAL A 160 31.49 24.40 100.80
N LEU A 161 32.63 25.09 100.89
CA LEU A 161 33.38 25.56 99.74
C LEU A 161 33.91 24.40 98.88
N ALA A 162 34.52 23.38 99.50
CA ALA A 162 34.99 22.19 98.79
C ALA A 162 33.84 21.40 98.13
N ALA A 163 32.67 21.34 98.77
CA ALA A 163 31.46 20.76 98.17
C ALA A 163 30.95 21.60 96.99
N GLY A 164 31.00 22.93 97.10
CA GLY A 164 30.67 23.85 96.00
C GLY A 164 31.61 23.71 94.81
N GLU A 165 32.92 23.64 95.04
CA GLU A 165 33.94 23.42 93.99
C GLU A 165 33.76 22.06 93.29
N ALA A 166 33.54 20.98 94.05
CA ALA A 166 33.29 19.66 93.48
C ALA A 166 32.01 19.64 92.62
N ARG A 167 30.95 20.34 93.04
CA ARG A 167 29.71 20.46 92.25
C ARG A 167 29.89 21.35 91.03
N GLN A 168 30.70 22.41 91.12
CA GLN A 168 31.07 23.20 89.95
C GLN A 168 31.79 22.35 88.91
N GLU A 169 32.74 21.49 89.30
CA GLU A 169 33.41 20.56 88.39
C GLU A 169 32.44 19.56 87.75
N GLU A 170 31.48 19.02 88.51
CA GLU A 170 30.43 18.13 88.00
C GLU A 170 29.53 18.83 86.96
N VAL A 171 29.12 20.06 87.24
CA VAL A 171 28.30 20.86 86.31
C VAL A 171 29.09 21.15 85.02
N THR A 172 30.34 21.62 85.13
CA THR A 172 31.20 21.85 83.96
C THR A 172 31.42 20.56 83.15
N ALA A 173 31.57 19.41 83.80
CA ALA A 173 31.67 18.12 83.12
C ALA A 173 30.37 17.74 82.38
N ALA A 174 29.20 18.01 82.98
CA ALA A 174 27.89 17.78 82.37
C ALA A 174 27.67 18.67 81.13
N PHE A 175 28.03 19.96 81.19
CA PHE A 175 28.02 20.86 80.02
C PHE A 175 28.94 20.35 78.90
N ALA A 176 30.16 19.90 79.22
CA ALA A 176 31.09 19.35 78.24
C ALA A 176 30.60 18.02 77.63
N GLU A 177 29.83 17.22 78.36
CA GLU A 177 29.19 16.00 77.85
C GLU A 177 27.99 16.34 76.96
N ALA A 178 27.13 17.28 77.36
CA ALA A 178 26.04 17.79 76.54
C ALA A 178 26.56 18.36 75.21
N GLN A 179 27.63 19.15 75.24
CA GLN A 179 28.28 19.67 74.04
C GLN A 179 28.68 18.53 73.09
N ARG A 180 29.46 17.54 73.58
CA ARG A 180 29.87 16.36 72.80
C ARG A 180 28.69 15.55 72.26
N SER A 181 27.64 15.36 73.05
CA SER A 181 26.43 14.63 72.67
C SER A 181 25.74 15.26 71.46
N GLY A 182 25.52 16.57 71.47
CA GLY A 182 24.87 17.22 70.33
C GLY A 182 25.80 17.45 69.14
N GLU A 183 27.12 17.58 69.32
CA GLU A 183 28.07 17.49 68.20
C GLU A 183 27.95 16.13 67.50
N ALA A 184 27.88 15.03 68.26
CA ALA A 184 27.65 13.70 67.70
C ALA A 184 26.30 13.59 66.99
N ALA A 185 25.22 14.16 67.56
CA ALA A 185 23.89 14.17 66.93
C ALA A 185 23.88 14.93 65.60
N ILE A 186 24.57 16.08 65.52
CA ILE A 186 24.71 16.86 64.28
C ILE A 186 25.52 16.08 63.24
N GLN A 187 26.60 15.40 63.64
CA GLN A 187 27.39 14.56 62.73
C GLN A 187 26.58 13.38 62.17
N VAL A 188 25.77 12.73 63.00
CA VAL A 188 24.85 11.67 62.55
C VAL A 188 23.81 12.23 61.57
N ALA A 189 23.22 13.39 61.85
CA ALA A 189 22.28 14.05 60.96
C ALA A 189 22.92 14.39 59.60
N ARG A 190 24.12 14.98 59.60
CA ARG A 190 24.90 15.23 58.37
C ARG A 190 25.15 13.97 57.57
N GLY A 191 25.61 12.89 58.22
CA GLY A 191 25.87 11.61 57.56
C GLY A 191 24.61 11.02 56.90
N SER A 192 23.47 11.08 57.58
CA SER A 192 22.20 10.57 57.06
C SER A 192 21.68 11.37 55.86
N LEU A 193 21.80 12.71 55.90
CA LEU A 193 21.41 13.58 54.79
C LEU A 193 22.33 13.38 53.59
N ALA A 194 23.66 13.32 53.79
CA ALA A 194 24.61 13.08 52.72
C ALA A 194 24.34 11.76 51.99
N ALA A 195 24.03 10.69 52.74
CA ALA A 195 23.64 9.40 52.16
C ALA A 195 22.34 9.51 51.33
N ALA A 196 21.32 10.20 51.84
CA ALA A 196 20.07 10.40 51.12
C ALA A 196 20.25 11.21 49.82
N PHE A 197 21.11 12.23 49.80
CA PHE A 197 21.45 12.98 48.58
C PHE A 197 22.27 12.16 47.59
N GLU A 198 23.16 11.27 48.03
CA GLU A 198 23.88 10.35 47.15
C GLU A 198 22.92 9.32 46.52
N ASP A 199 22.03 8.74 47.32
CA ASP A 199 20.99 7.82 46.84
C ASP A 199 20.05 8.51 45.84
N GLY A 200 19.64 9.75 46.13
CA GLY A 200 18.84 10.57 45.21
C GLY A 200 19.54 10.85 43.88
N ARG A 201 20.84 11.19 43.91
CA ARG A 201 21.65 11.38 42.68
C ARG A 201 21.81 10.08 41.90
N ALA A 202 22.03 8.95 42.56
CA ALA A 202 22.14 7.65 41.92
C ALA A 202 20.81 7.24 41.23
N ALA A 203 19.69 7.43 41.91
CA ALA A 203 18.36 7.16 41.37
C ALA A 203 18.06 8.03 40.14
N LEU A 204 18.42 9.32 40.20
CA LEU A 204 18.27 10.23 39.08
C LEU A 204 19.10 9.79 37.86
N ARG A 205 20.38 9.46 38.05
CA ARG A 205 21.23 8.97 36.94
C ARG A 205 20.64 7.73 36.28
N ALA A 206 20.16 6.77 37.09
CA ALA A 206 19.51 5.57 36.57
C ALA A 206 18.25 5.88 35.75
N GLN A 207 17.48 6.91 36.11
CA GLN A 207 16.32 7.35 35.33
C GLN A 207 16.72 8.03 34.02
N VAL A 208 17.73 8.91 34.03
CA VAL A 208 18.26 9.52 32.80
C VAL A 208 18.79 8.45 31.85
N ASP A 209 19.52 7.46 32.35
CA ASP A 209 20.02 6.33 31.56
C ASP A 209 18.88 5.48 30.99
N SER A 210 17.82 5.24 31.77
CA SER A 210 16.61 4.55 31.31
C SER A 210 15.91 5.32 30.19
N ALA A 211 15.76 6.63 30.35
CA ALA A 211 15.17 7.52 29.35
C ALA A 211 16.00 7.56 28.05
N HIS A 212 17.33 7.63 28.14
CA HIS A 212 18.24 7.49 26.99
C HIS A 212 18.03 6.16 26.25
N GLY A 213 17.88 5.06 27.00
CA GLY A 213 17.59 3.74 26.44
C GLY A 213 16.24 3.67 25.71
N GLU A 214 15.23 4.37 26.22
CA GLU A 214 13.90 4.45 25.60
C GLU A 214 13.89 5.28 24.31
N VAL A 215 14.50 6.48 24.34
CA VAL A 215 14.69 7.33 23.14
C VAL A 215 15.42 6.55 22.03
N THR A 216 16.47 5.82 22.40
CA THR A 216 17.25 5.02 21.43
C THR A 216 16.44 3.87 20.84
N ARG A 217 15.63 3.19 21.66
CA ARG A 217 14.75 2.10 21.19
C ARG A 217 13.65 2.63 20.27
N SER A 218 13.04 3.77 20.62
CA SER A 218 12.02 4.43 19.81
C SER A 218 12.58 4.82 18.44
N ALA A 219 13.74 5.48 18.40
CA ALA A 219 14.43 5.82 17.15
C ALA A 219 14.72 4.57 16.29
N GLY A 220 15.22 3.49 16.89
CA GLY A 220 15.48 2.23 16.16
C GLY A 220 14.21 1.57 15.61
N GLN A 221 13.10 1.60 16.36
CA GLN A 221 11.81 1.10 15.90
C GLN A 221 11.29 1.91 14.71
N GLN A 222 11.31 3.25 14.81
CA GLN A 222 10.87 4.13 13.73
C GLN A 222 11.73 3.97 12.47
N GLN A 223 13.05 3.89 12.63
CA GLN A 223 13.97 3.64 11.51
C GLN A 223 13.68 2.29 10.83
N SER A 224 13.47 1.22 11.60
CA SER A 224 13.11 -0.09 11.02
C SER A 224 11.77 -0.07 10.29
N GLY A 225 10.79 0.69 10.80
CA GLY A 225 9.50 0.89 10.16
C GLY A 225 9.61 1.65 8.83
N LEU A 226 10.46 2.68 8.76
CA LEU A 226 10.72 3.42 7.53
C LEU A 226 11.38 2.56 6.45
N VAL A 227 12.35 1.71 6.82
CA VAL A 227 12.98 0.79 5.87
C VAL A 227 11.96 -0.22 5.34
N ALA A 228 11.17 -0.84 6.22
CA ALA A 228 10.14 -1.80 5.82
C ALA A 228 9.06 -1.16 4.92
N HIS A 229 8.68 0.10 5.18
CA HIS A 229 7.76 0.86 4.32
C HIS A 229 8.37 1.13 2.95
N GLY A 230 9.63 1.58 2.91
CA GLY A 230 10.37 1.78 1.66
C GLY A 230 10.43 0.51 0.80
N ASP A 231 10.76 -0.64 1.41
CA ASP A 231 10.81 -1.93 0.71
C ASP A 231 9.43 -2.37 0.17
N ALA A 232 8.36 -2.13 0.94
CA ALA A 232 6.99 -2.45 0.52
C ALA A 232 6.57 -1.60 -0.69
N GLU A 233 6.90 -0.31 -0.70
CA GLU A 233 6.56 0.56 -1.82
C GLU A 233 7.42 0.28 -3.06
N LYS A 234 8.69 -0.12 -2.91
CA LYS A 234 9.50 -0.63 -4.04
C LYS A 234 8.86 -1.86 -4.66
N ALA A 235 8.42 -2.81 -3.85
CA ALA A 235 7.73 -4.01 -4.34
C ALA A 235 6.44 -3.67 -5.09
N ARG A 236 5.68 -2.68 -4.60
CA ARG A 236 4.47 -2.18 -5.25
C ARG A 236 4.77 -1.52 -6.59
N LEU A 237 5.82 -0.69 -6.66
CA LEU A 237 6.29 -0.06 -7.89
C LEU A 237 6.74 -1.11 -8.92
N GLY A 238 7.55 -2.07 -8.49
CA GLY A 238 8.00 -3.19 -9.34
C GLY A 238 6.84 -4.00 -9.93
N GLN A 239 5.84 -4.36 -9.11
CA GLN A 239 4.63 -5.06 -9.60
C GLN A 239 3.83 -4.23 -10.62
N SER A 240 3.77 -2.92 -10.45
CA SER A 240 3.10 -2.04 -11.41
C SER A 240 3.83 -2.01 -12.75
N VAL A 241 5.16 -1.85 -12.73
CA VAL A 241 5.99 -1.85 -13.94
C VAL A 241 5.92 -3.20 -14.65
N GLU A 242 6.00 -4.32 -13.93
CA GLU A 242 5.82 -5.66 -14.51
C GLU A 242 4.43 -5.81 -15.17
N GLY A 243 3.38 -5.31 -14.52
CA GLY A 243 2.02 -5.28 -15.08
C GLY A 243 1.93 -4.46 -16.37
N GLN A 244 2.59 -3.30 -16.42
CA GLN A 244 2.64 -2.44 -17.61
C GLN A 244 3.45 -3.08 -18.74
N GLN A 245 4.57 -3.73 -18.45
CA GLN A 245 5.34 -4.50 -19.44
C GLN A 245 4.52 -5.66 -20.02
N GLY A 246 3.76 -6.37 -19.18
CA GLY A 246 2.81 -7.39 -19.62
C GLY A 246 1.71 -6.83 -20.53
N ALA A 247 1.15 -5.67 -20.19
CA ALA A 247 0.17 -4.98 -21.04
C ALA A 247 0.79 -4.51 -22.36
N ALA A 248 2.03 -4.01 -22.33
CA ALA A 248 2.76 -3.61 -23.53
C ALA A 248 2.98 -4.78 -24.50
N ALA A 249 3.34 -5.95 -23.99
CA ALA A 249 3.44 -7.16 -24.81
C ALA A 249 2.12 -7.50 -25.51
N GLN A 250 0.97 -7.38 -24.81
CA GLN A 250 -0.36 -7.63 -25.39
C GLN A 250 -0.74 -6.60 -26.45
N THR A 251 -0.46 -5.32 -26.21
CA THR A 251 -0.70 -4.24 -27.19
C THR A 251 0.07 -4.51 -28.49
N ILE A 252 1.34 -4.91 -28.38
CA ILE A 252 2.18 -5.23 -29.54
C ILE A 252 1.67 -6.47 -30.28
N GLU A 253 1.27 -7.53 -29.58
CA GLU A 253 0.64 -8.69 -30.23
C GLU A 253 -0.66 -8.31 -30.96
N GLY A 254 -1.48 -7.44 -30.37
CA GLY A 254 -2.70 -6.92 -31.00
C GLY A 254 -2.40 -6.05 -32.23
N ALA A 255 -1.36 -5.22 -32.18
CA ALA A 255 -0.90 -4.42 -33.31
C ALA A 255 -0.39 -5.30 -34.47
N LYS A 256 0.47 -6.30 -34.17
CA LYS A 256 0.97 -7.28 -35.15
C LYS A 256 -0.18 -8.01 -35.83
N ALA A 257 -1.12 -8.55 -35.05
CA ALA A 257 -2.27 -9.27 -35.60
C ALA A 257 -3.14 -8.41 -36.55
N ARG A 258 -3.26 -7.10 -36.31
CA ARG A 258 -3.96 -6.18 -37.21
C ARG A 258 -3.21 -5.95 -38.52
N VAL A 259 -1.89 -5.73 -38.45
CA VAL A 259 -1.06 -5.53 -39.65
C VAL A 259 -1.04 -6.81 -40.48
N ASP A 260 -0.84 -7.98 -39.85
CA ASP A 260 -0.81 -9.28 -40.52
C ASP A 260 -2.16 -9.59 -41.19
N GLY A 261 -3.27 -9.37 -40.48
CA GLY A 261 -4.61 -9.55 -41.05
C GLY A 261 -4.90 -8.62 -42.23
N THR A 262 -4.38 -7.39 -42.20
CA THR A 262 -4.48 -6.45 -43.33
C THR A 262 -3.63 -6.92 -44.50
N ALA A 263 -2.38 -7.32 -44.25
CA ALA A 263 -1.48 -7.86 -45.27
C ALA A 263 -2.07 -9.10 -45.96
N GLU A 264 -2.63 -10.05 -45.20
CA GLU A 264 -3.28 -11.23 -45.75
C GLU A 264 -4.51 -10.89 -46.59
N SER A 265 -5.39 -10.01 -46.09
CA SER A 265 -6.60 -9.55 -46.79
C SER A 265 -6.27 -8.85 -48.11
N GLU A 266 -5.29 -7.94 -48.09
CA GLU A 266 -4.89 -7.17 -49.25
C GLU A 266 -4.09 -8.01 -50.26
N GLY A 267 -3.27 -8.96 -49.79
CA GLY A 267 -2.61 -9.94 -50.64
C GLY A 267 -3.60 -10.86 -51.37
N GLN A 268 -4.65 -11.34 -50.67
CA GLN A 268 -5.74 -12.09 -51.29
C GLN A 268 -6.51 -11.25 -52.31
N ARG A 269 -6.84 -10.00 -51.98
CA ARG A 269 -7.50 -9.06 -52.90
C ARG A 269 -6.68 -8.85 -54.17
N ALA A 270 -5.36 -8.71 -54.03
CA ALA A 270 -4.45 -8.56 -55.16
C ALA A 270 -4.47 -9.78 -56.08
N GLN A 271 -4.41 -10.99 -55.52
CA GLN A 271 -4.46 -12.24 -56.28
C GLN A 271 -5.81 -12.43 -56.98
N GLU A 272 -6.93 -12.32 -56.25
CA GLU A 272 -8.27 -12.50 -56.80
C GLU A 272 -8.57 -11.51 -57.94
N THR A 273 -8.15 -10.25 -57.77
CA THR A 273 -8.33 -9.21 -58.80
C THR A 273 -7.46 -9.48 -60.02
N SER A 274 -6.22 -9.96 -59.81
CA SER A 274 -5.31 -10.34 -60.90
C SER A 274 -5.87 -11.51 -61.72
N ASP A 275 -6.38 -12.54 -61.04
CA ASP A 275 -7.01 -13.70 -61.67
C ASP A 275 -8.26 -13.31 -62.47
N ALA A 276 -9.12 -12.48 -61.89
CA ALA A 276 -10.31 -11.97 -62.57
C ALA A 276 -9.96 -11.18 -63.85
N ARG A 277 -8.88 -10.38 -63.80
CA ARG A 277 -8.39 -9.62 -64.96
C ARG A 277 -7.76 -10.50 -66.03
N ARG A 278 -6.98 -11.51 -65.64
CA ARG A 278 -6.48 -12.54 -66.57
C ARG A 278 -7.65 -13.22 -67.29
N GLY A 279 -8.64 -13.70 -66.55
CA GLY A 279 -9.84 -14.34 -67.13
C GLY A 279 -10.62 -13.42 -68.07
N ALA A 280 -10.71 -12.12 -67.76
CA ALA A 280 -11.34 -11.14 -68.64
C ALA A 280 -10.55 -10.90 -69.94
N LEU A 281 -9.21 -10.90 -69.89
CA LEU A 281 -8.35 -10.81 -71.08
C LEU A 281 -8.48 -12.05 -71.97
N GLU A 282 -8.46 -13.24 -71.37
CA GLU A 282 -8.66 -14.51 -72.08
C GLU A 282 -10.04 -14.55 -72.76
N ALA A 283 -11.11 -14.20 -72.05
CA ALA A 283 -12.45 -14.11 -72.62
C ALA A 283 -12.55 -13.08 -73.75
N SER A 284 -11.84 -11.94 -73.61
CA SER A 284 -11.78 -10.91 -74.64
C SER A 284 -11.03 -11.35 -75.91
N ALA A 285 -10.07 -12.27 -75.78
CA ALA A 285 -9.37 -12.88 -76.91
C ALA A 285 -10.25 -13.94 -77.60
N GLU A 286 -10.98 -14.77 -76.84
CA GLU A 286 -11.85 -15.83 -77.38
C GLU A 286 -13.09 -15.28 -78.10
N GLY A 287 -13.59 -14.11 -77.69
CA GLY A 287 -14.73 -13.46 -78.32
C GLY A 287 -14.46 -12.87 -79.72
N ARG A 288 -13.23 -12.93 -80.23
CA ARG A 288 -12.85 -12.30 -81.50
C ARG A 288 -12.86 -13.31 -82.65
N GLY A 289 -13.81 -13.11 -83.57
CA GLY A 289 -13.87 -13.84 -84.83
C GLY A 289 -14.39 -12.94 -85.94
N SER A 290 -13.63 -12.80 -87.02
CA SER A 290 -14.17 -12.28 -88.28
C SER A 290 -15.10 -13.32 -88.92
N GLY A 291 -15.94 -12.90 -89.88
CA GLY A 291 -16.80 -13.84 -90.62
C GLY A 291 -16.03 -14.83 -91.51
N ASP A 292 -14.72 -14.66 -91.67
CA ASP A 292 -13.86 -15.54 -92.46
C ASP A 292 -13.04 -16.48 -91.54
N PRO A 293 -13.17 -17.81 -91.67
CA PRO A 293 -12.57 -18.76 -90.74
C PRO A 293 -11.03 -18.72 -90.68
N ALA A 294 -10.35 -18.37 -91.77
CA ALA A 294 -8.89 -18.33 -91.79
C ALA A 294 -8.35 -17.06 -91.12
N LEU A 295 -8.96 -15.90 -91.41
CA LEU A 295 -8.64 -14.64 -90.72
C LEU A 295 -9.05 -14.70 -89.25
N ALA A 296 -10.23 -15.25 -88.95
CA ALA A 296 -10.70 -15.43 -87.58
C ALA A 296 -9.74 -16.29 -86.77
N GLN A 297 -9.19 -17.35 -87.35
CA GLN A 297 -8.23 -18.19 -86.63
C GLN A 297 -6.89 -17.48 -86.39
N ALA A 298 -6.36 -16.74 -87.37
CA ALA A 298 -5.14 -15.96 -87.17
C ALA A 298 -5.31 -14.82 -86.15
N GLN A 299 -6.45 -14.12 -86.20
CA GLN A 299 -6.82 -13.09 -85.21
C GLN A 299 -6.97 -13.69 -83.81
N ALA A 300 -7.64 -14.84 -83.69
CA ALA A 300 -7.78 -15.56 -82.43
C ALA A 300 -6.42 -16.02 -81.88
N ASP A 301 -5.52 -16.53 -82.71
CA ASP A 301 -4.19 -16.98 -82.28
C ASP A 301 -3.32 -15.79 -81.81
N GLY A 302 -3.32 -14.67 -82.52
CA GLY A 302 -2.59 -13.46 -82.12
C GLY A 302 -3.17 -12.81 -80.86
N ALA A 303 -4.49 -12.75 -80.74
CA ALA A 303 -5.16 -12.24 -79.55
C ALA A 303 -4.91 -13.15 -78.34
N ARG A 304 -4.92 -14.48 -78.53
CA ARG A 304 -4.58 -15.45 -77.49
C ARG A 304 -3.14 -15.28 -77.01
N GLN A 305 -2.17 -15.11 -77.92
CA GLN A 305 -0.78 -14.90 -77.51
C GLN A 305 -0.59 -13.61 -76.71
N ILE A 306 -1.22 -12.50 -77.12
CA ILE A 306 -1.17 -11.24 -76.36
C ILE A 306 -1.85 -11.40 -75.00
N ALA A 307 -2.98 -12.10 -74.94
CA ALA A 307 -3.70 -12.36 -73.70
C ALA A 307 -2.91 -13.27 -72.75
N GLU A 308 -2.22 -14.30 -73.25
CA GLU A 308 -1.35 -15.18 -72.47
C GLU A 308 -0.15 -14.41 -71.88
N ASP A 309 0.58 -13.66 -72.72
CA ASP A 309 1.75 -12.87 -72.29
C ASP A 309 1.38 -11.77 -71.28
N SER A 310 0.19 -11.20 -71.41
CA SER A 310 -0.30 -10.13 -70.52
C SER A 310 -0.94 -10.70 -69.26
N GLY A 311 -1.63 -11.84 -69.38
CA GLY A 311 -2.19 -12.60 -68.27
C GLY A 311 -1.10 -13.08 -67.32
N ALA A 312 0.00 -13.62 -67.85
CA ALA A 312 1.17 -14.01 -67.05
C ALA A 312 1.79 -12.81 -66.29
N ARG A 313 1.90 -11.63 -66.92
CA ARG A 313 2.40 -10.42 -66.25
C ARG A 313 1.47 -9.91 -65.15
N ILE A 314 0.16 -10.02 -65.34
CA ILE A 314 -0.84 -9.64 -64.33
C ILE A 314 -0.80 -10.62 -63.15
N GLU A 315 -0.69 -11.92 -63.41
CA GLU A 315 -0.52 -12.97 -62.39
C GLU A 315 0.76 -12.76 -61.58
N ASP A 316 1.91 -12.59 -62.24
CA ASP A 316 3.20 -12.31 -61.59
C ASP A 316 3.13 -11.04 -60.72
N SER A 317 2.44 -10.00 -61.20
CA SER A 317 2.24 -8.76 -60.45
C SER A 317 1.35 -8.96 -59.23
N GLY A 318 0.30 -9.79 -59.34
CA GLY A 318 -0.56 -10.17 -58.23
C GLY A 318 0.20 -10.92 -57.12
N GLU A 319 1.00 -11.90 -57.53
CA GLU A 319 1.87 -12.62 -56.61
C GLU A 319 2.92 -11.71 -55.97
N GLN A 320 3.51 -10.78 -56.72
CA GLN A 320 4.51 -9.85 -56.20
C GLN A 320 3.90 -8.93 -55.13
N MET A 321 2.71 -8.36 -55.38
CA MET A 321 2.01 -7.54 -54.38
C MET A 321 1.71 -8.32 -53.10
N ALA A 322 1.31 -9.59 -53.21
CA ALA A 322 1.07 -10.45 -52.04
C ALA A 322 2.37 -10.69 -51.23
N ARG A 323 3.50 -10.92 -51.92
CA ARG A 323 4.82 -11.05 -51.26
C ARG A 323 5.29 -9.74 -50.63
N ASP A 324 5.06 -8.61 -51.29
CA ASP A 324 5.42 -7.29 -50.78
C ASP A 324 4.60 -6.96 -49.53
N ALA A 325 3.29 -7.29 -49.51
CA ALA A 325 2.44 -7.15 -48.34
C ALA A 325 2.93 -8.01 -47.15
N GLU A 326 3.31 -9.27 -47.40
CA GLU A 326 3.91 -10.14 -46.37
C GLU A 326 5.23 -9.56 -45.84
N GLN A 327 6.11 -9.07 -46.72
CA GLN A 327 7.38 -8.45 -46.32
C GLN A 327 7.16 -7.17 -45.48
N VAL A 328 6.18 -6.34 -45.83
CA VAL A 328 5.83 -5.15 -45.04
C VAL A 328 5.31 -5.53 -43.65
N SER A 329 4.48 -6.57 -43.55
CA SER A 329 4.02 -7.12 -42.26
C SER A 329 5.18 -7.65 -41.40
N GLU A 330 6.16 -8.35 -42.00
CA GLU A 330 7.35 -8.82 -41.27
C GLU A 330 8.20 -7.64 -40.75
N GLN A 331 8.41 -6.61 -41.58
CA GLN A 331 9.15 -5.41 -41.21
C GLN A 331 8.44 -4.62 -40.11
N ALA A 332 7.12 -4.48 -40.21
CA ALA A 332 6.26 -3.87 -39.19
C ALA A 332 6.37 -4.62 -37.86
N SER A 333 6.28 -5.96 -37.89
CA SER A 333 6.41 -6.81 -36.72
C SER A 333 7.77 -6.64 -36.03
N ALA A 334 8.86 -6.52 -36.79
CA ALA A 334 10.18 -6.25 -36.25
C ALA A 334 10.30 -4.84 -35.64
N GLY A 335 9.71 -3.83 -36.29
CA GLY A 335 9.68 -2.44 -35.79
C GLY A 335 8.91 -2.30 -34.47
N LEU A 336 7.73 -2.93 -34.38
CA LEU A 336 6.91 -2.99 -33.17
C LEU A 336 7.65 -3.69 -32.03
N GLU A 337 8.35 -4.79 -32.30
CA GLU A 337 9.16 -5.47 -31.28
C GLU A 337 10.29 -4.58 -30.75
N ALA A 338 10.95 -3.81 -31.63
CA ALA A 338 11.98 -2.87 -31.23
C ALA A 338 11.42 -1.76 -30.33
N GLN A 339 10.23 -1.23 -30.64
CA GLN A 339 9.53 -0.25 -29.79
C GLN A 339 9.17 -0.84 -28.42
N ARG A 340 8.79 -2.12 -28.34
CA ARG A 340 8.55 -2.79 -27.05
C ARG A 340 9.81 -2.83 -26.19
N LEU A 341 10.92 -3.26 -26.78
CA LEU A 341 12.20 -3.36 -26.06
C LEU A 341 12.71 -2.00 -25.59
N GLU A 342 12.50 -0.94 -26.38
CA GLU A 342 12.83 0.43 -25.97
C GLU A 342 11.97 0.88 -24.78
N TYR A 343 10.67 0.58 -24.80
CA TYR A 343 9.76 0.86 -23.69
C TYR A 343 10.12 0.08 -22.42
N GLU A 344 10.42 -1.22 -22.54
CA GLU A 344 10.88 -2.05 -21.41
C GLU A 344 12.17 -1.50 -20.80
N ALA A 345 13.12 -1.05 -21.62
CA ALA A 345 14.36 -0.43 -21.14
C ALA A 345 14.10 0.91 -20.42
N ARG A 346 13.23 1.76 -20.97
CA ARG A 346 12.88 3.07 -20.39
C ARG A 346 12.13 2.92 -19.07
N SER A 347 11.12 2.05 -19.03
CA SER A 347 10.37 1.73 -17.80
C SER A 347 11.26 1.09 -16.74
N GLY A 348 12.20 0.23 -17.13
CA GLY A 348 13.20 -0.33 -16.21
C GLY A 348 14.15 0.72 -15.62
N GLN A 349 14.57 1.71 -16.42
CA GLN A 349 15.36 2.83 -15.92
C GLN A 349 14.56 3.72 -14.96
N GLY A 350 13.31 4.05 -15.31
CA GLY A 350 12.40 4.81 -14.44
C GLY A 350 12.16 4.13 -13.09
N LEU A 351 12.00 2.80 -13.10
CA LEU A 351 11.92 1.99 -11.87
C LEU A 351 13.19 2.14 -11.02
N ALA A 352 14.38 1.98 -11.62
CA ALA A 352 15.64 2.08 -10.90
C ALA A 352 15.87 3.49 -10.30
N ASP A 353 15.51 4.54 -11.03
CA ASP A 353 15.62 5.93 -10.57
C ASP A 353 14.67 6.20 -9.39
N ALA A 354 13.43 5.70 -9.46
CA ALA A 354 12.46 5.79 -8.37
C ALA A 354 12.88 4.97 -7.14
N GLU A 355 13.40 3.75 -7.30
CA GLU A 355 13.95 2.96 -6.20
C GLU A 355 15.12 3.67 -5.50
N SER A 356 16.02 4.29 -6.29
CA SER A 356 17.10 5.10 -5.75
C SER A 356 16.58 6.34 -5.01
N GLY A 357 15.49 6.95 -5.48
CA GLY A 357 14.83 8.07 -4.81
C GLY A 357 14.24 7.67 -3.46
N ILE A 358 13.58 6.50 -3.38
CA ILE A 358 13.07 5.91 -2.14
C ILE A 358 14.22 5.67 -1.16
N ASP A 359 15.32 5.06 -1.61
CA ASP A 359 16.49 4.81 -0.75
C ASP A 359 17.09 6.10 -0.19
N GLN A 360 17.22 7.14 -1.02
CA GLN A 360 17.74 8.43 -0.60
C GLN A 360 16.83 9.11 0.43
N GLN A 361 15.51 9.08 0.23
CA GLN A 361 14.55 9.65 1.16
C GLN A 361 14.52 8.88 2.50
N THR A 362 14.48 7.55 2.45
CA THR A 362 14.53 6.70 3.67
C THR A 362 15.84 6.90 4.43
N ALA A 363 16.98 7.02 3.75
CA ALA A 363 18.26 7.31 4.39
C ALA A 363 18.29 8.70 5.04
N SER A 364 17.79 9.74 4.34
CA SER A 364 17.71 11.11 4.87
C SER A 364 16.83 11.16 6.12
N ALA A 365 15.66 10.52 6.08
CA ALA A 365 14.77 10.42 7.23
C ALA A 365 15.39 9.67 8.41
N GLY A 366 16.14 8.60 8.13
CA GLY A 366 16.92 7.90 9.15
C GLY A 366 17.92 8.82 9.86
N GLN A 367 18.62 9.68 9.11
CA GLN A 367 19.54 10.67 9.67
C GLN A 367 18.82 11.75 10.49
N GLU A 368 17.65 12.21 10.05
CA GLU A 368 16.84 13.18 10.80
C GLU A 368 16.35 12.59 12.13
N LEU A 369 15.86 11.35 12.13
CA LEU A 369 15.45 10.64 13.36
C LEU A 369 16.63 10.44 14.31
N GLU A 370 17.81 10.10 13.80
CA GLU A 370 19.03 9.99 14.61
C GLU A 370 19.42 11.35 15.21
N GLY A 371 19.30 12.43 14.42
CA GLY A 371 19.51 13.81 14.89
C GLY A 371 18.54 14.22 16.00
N MET A 372 17.24 13.90 15.86
CA MET A 372 16.23 14.15 16.90
C MET A 372 16.51 13.34 18.17
N ALA A 373 16.88 12.07 18.03
CA ALA A 373 17.25 11.22 19.16
C ALA A 373 18.48 11.78 19.89
N GLU A 374 19.50 12.24 19.17
CA GLU A 374 20.68 12.86 19.77
C GLU A 374 20.34 14.18 20.48
N GLN A 375 19.51 15.04 19.87
CA GLN A 375 19.04 16.26 20.51
C GLN A 375 18.27 15.97 21.80
N ALA A 376 17.43 14.94 21.80
CA ALA A 376 16.71 14.49 23.00
C ALA A 376 17.67 13.96 24.08
N ARG A 377 18.71 13.18 23.71
CA ARG A 377 19.74 12.73 24.67
C ARG A 377 20.48 13.91 25.31
N VAL A 378 20.85 14.91 24.51
CA VAL A 378 21.50 16.14 25.00
C VAL A 378 20.56 16.90 25.95
N GLY A 379 19.28 17.02 25.62
CA GLY A 379 18.27 17.62 26.49
C GLY A 379 18.13 16.90 27.83
N LEU A 380 18.01 15.57 27.81
CA LEU A 380 17.97 14.74 29.01
C LEU A 380 19.23 14.86 29.87
N SER A 381 20.41 14.93 29.23
CA SER A 381 21.68 15.14 29.96
C SER A 381 21.75 16.52 30.63
N THR A 382 21.17 17.54 29.99
CA THR A 382 21.11 18.91 30.51
C THR A 382 20.17 18.98 31.71
N LEU A 383 18.98 18.38 31.61
CA LEU A 383 18.03 18.26 32.72
C LEU A 383 18.64 17.50 33.90
N GLY A 384 19.33 16.39 33.64
CA GLY A 384 20.07 15.66 34.67
C GLY A 384 21.13 16.51 35.37
N ALA A 385 21.92 17.29 34.61
CA ALA A 385 22.93 18.17 35.18
C ALA A 385 22.34 19.36 35.97
N GLU A 386 21.20 19.91 35.53
CA GLU A 386 20.48 20.96 36.26
C GLU A 386 19.93 20.46 37.58
N ALA A 387 19.38 19.25 37.58
CA ALA A 387 18.92 18.57 38.78
C ALA A 387 20.04 18.29 39.78
N GLU A 388 21.19 17.78 39.32
CA GLU A 388 22.34 17.57 40.18
C GLU A 388 22.81 18.89 40.82
N ARG A 389 22.80 20.01 40.08
CA ARG A 389 23.10 21.34 40.63
C ARG A 389 22.07 21.77 41.66
N ALA A 390 20.78 21.54 41.42
CA ALA A 390 19.71 21.86 42.35
C ALA A 390 19.84 21.07 43.67
N LEU A 391 20.12 19.76 43.58
CA LEU A 391 20.38 18.90 44.74
C LEU A 391 21.61 19.38 45.53
N THR A 392 22.70 19.70 44.84
CA THR A 392 23.93 20.23 45.48
C THR A 392 23.67 21.57 46.18
N GLY A 393 22.89 22.45 45.57
CA GLY A 393 22.49 23.73 46.18
C GLY A 393 21.65 23.53 47.45
N ARG A 394 20.74 22.55 47.44
CA ARG A 394 19.90 22.18 48.60
C ARG A 394 20.74 21.59 49.73
N GLU A 395 21.66 20.68 49.41
CA GLU A 395 22.63 20.10 50.37
C GLU A 395 23.41 21.22 51.08
N HIS A 396 23.94 22.17 50.31
CA HIS A 396 24.68 23.31 50.87
C HIS A 396 23.81 24.19 51.79
N GLN A 397 22.55 24.43 51.42
CA GLN A 397 21.61 25.19 52.25
C GLN A 397 21.32 24.48 53.58
N LEU A 398 21.18 23.16 53.57
CA LEU A 398 20.96 22.36 54.78
C LEU A 398 22.19 22.34 55.68
N ASP A 399 23.38 22.26 55.10
CA ASP A 399 24.63 22.38 55.86
C ASP A 399 24.76 23.74 56.57
N GLN A 400 24.34 24.82 55.91
CA GLN A 400 24.28 26.16 56.53
C GLN A 400 23.27 26.21 57.68
N GLN A 401 22.10 25.59 57.52
CA GLN A 401 21.08 25.53 58.58
C GLN A 401 21.55 24.70 59.78
N LEU A 402 22.20 23.56 59.54
CA LEU A 402 22.82 22.74 60.59
C LEU A 402 23.94 23.49 61.31
N ALA A 403 24.75 24.26 60.59
CA ALA A 403 25.77 25.12 61.19
C ALA A 403 25.15 26.23 62.06
N ALA A 404 24.10 26.89 61.59
CA ALA A 404 23.39 27.91 62.36
C ALA A 404 22.73 27.35 63.63
N LEU A 405 22.13 26.16 63.57
CA LEU A 405 21.60 25.46 64.75
C LEU A 405 22.71 25.11 65.75
N HIS A 406 23.86 24.68 65.26
CA HIS A 406 25.01 24.38 66.12
C HIS A 406 25.50 25.63 66.86
N GLU A 407 25.61 26.75 66.16
CA GLU A 407 26.00 28.05 66.73
C GLU A 407 24.97 28.52 67.76
N GLN A 408 23.67 28.46 67.43
CA GLN A 408 22.58 28.81 68.35
C GLN A 408 22.63 27.98 69.63
N ARG A 409 22.87 26.68 69.53
CA ARG A 409 23.00 25.80 70.69
C ARG A 409 24.22 26.15 71.54
N THR A 410 25.36 26.39 70.90
CA THR A 410 26.60 26.74 71.61
C THR A 410 26.38 28.01 72.44
N LEU A 411 25.74 29.02 71.86
CA LEU A 411 25.37 30.25 72.56
C LEU A 411 24.36 30.02 73.70
N ALA A 412 23.39 29.12 73.52
CA ALA A 412 22.44 28.75 74.58
C ALA A 412 23.15 28.08 75.75
N LEU A 413 24.02 27.09 75.49
CA LEU A 413 24.80 26.40 76.51
C LEU A 413 25.75 27.36 77.25
N GLU A 414 26.45 28.25 76.54
CA GLU A 414 27.30 29.28 77.17
C GLU A 414 26.50 30.23 78.06
N THR A 415 25.29 30.59 77.63
CA THR A 415 24.38 31.44 78.42
C THR A 415 23.90 30.72 79.68
N SER A 416 23.45 29.47 79.53
CA SER A 416 22.96 28.63 80.63
C SER A 416 24.10 28.33 81.62
N GLU A 417 25.31 28.01 81.15
CA GLU A 417 26.50 27.84 82.00
C GLU A 417 26.79 29.11 82.82
N GLY A 418 26.75 30.28 82.18
CA GLY A 418 26.93 31.56 82.86
C GLY A 418 25.89 31.82 83.96
N GLN A 419 24.62 31.56 83.68
CA GLN A 419 23.51 31.72 84.65
C GLN A 419 23.63 30.76 85.82
N VAL A 420 24.03 29.51 85.55
CA VAL A 420 24.21 28.48 86.58
C VAL A 420 25.38 28.82 87.50
N LEU A 421 26.51 29.20 86.94
CA LEU A 421 27.67 29.61 87.73
C LEU A 421 27.36 30.85 88.57
N GLU A 422 26.60 31.80 88.04
CA GLU A 422 26.11 32.95 88.81
C GLU A 422 25.19 32.53 89.95
N HIS A 423 24.24 31.62 89.71
CA HIS A 423 23.34 31.09 90.74
C HIS A 423 24.07 30.28 91.82
N LEU A 424 25.05 29.45 91.44
CA LEU A 424 25.88 28.69 92.38
C LEU A 424 26.73 29.64 93.24
N HIS A 425 27.37 30.65 92.65
CA HIS A 425 28.12 31.66 93.40
C HIS A 425 27.20 32.47 94.34
N ALA A 426 26.02 32.88 93.87
CA ALA A 426 25.05 33.59 94.70
C ALA A 426 24.48 32.71 95.82
N GLY A 427 24.30 31.41 95.58
CA GLY A 427 23.91 30.41 96.58
C GLY A 427 24.99 30.22 97.64
N ALA A 428 26.22 29.92 97.22
CA ALA A 428 27.38 29.77 98.10
C ALA A 428 27.61 31.02 98.96
N ARG A 429 27.44 32.22 98.38
CA ARG A 429 27.54 33.48 99.11
C ARG A 429 26.43 33.65 100.16
N ARG A 430 25.17 33.35 99.81
CA ARG A 430 24.05 33.39 100.77
C ARG A 430 24.26 32.42 101.92
N ILE A 431 24.77 31.23 101.63
CA ILE A 431 25.12 30.22 102.64
C ILE A 431 26.23 30.74 103.55
N ALA A 432 27.29 31.31 102.98
CA ALA A 432 28.38 31.89 103.76
C ALA A 432 27.88 33.03 104.67
N GLU A 433 27.04 33.93 104.14
CA GLU A 433 26.42 35.02 104.90
C GLU A 433 25.48 34.50 106.00
N GLN A 434 24.75 33.41 105.76
CA GLN A 434 23.89 32.76 106.75
C GLN A 434 24.71 32.09 107.87
N LEU A 435 25.76 31.34 107.51
CA LEU A 435 26.66 30.71 108.49
C LEU A 435 27.43 31.75 109.31
N GLU A 436 27.84 32.87 108.71
CA GLU A 436 28.46 33.99 109.43
C GLU A 436 27.46 34.67 110.38
N GLY A 437 26.21 34.85 109.96
CA GLY A 437 25.13 35.41 110.78
C GLY A 437 24.73 34.51 111.95
N GLU A 438 24.51 33.22 111.70
CA GLU A 438 24.14 32.22 112.71
C GLU A 438 25.31 31.91 113.64
N GLY A 439 26.53 31.80 113.11
CA GLY A 439 27.76 31.65 113.90
C GLY A 439 28.02 32.87 114.79
N GLY A 440 27.79 34.08 114.26
CA GLY A 440 27.89 35.32 115.04
C GLY A 440 26.83 35.43 116.14
N GLN A 441 25.58 35.06 115.84
CA GLN A 441 24.50 35.04 116.83
C GLN A 441 24.79 34.01 117.94
N ALA A 442 25.26 32.83 117.56
CA ALA A 442 25.57 31.79 118.51
C ALA A 442 26.83 32.09 119.34
N ALA A 443 27.84 32.76 118.77
CA ALA A 443 28.97 33.27 119.55
C ALA A 443 28.52 34.29 120.62
N VAL A 444 27.54 35.14 120.30
CA VAL A 444 26.92 36.06 121.27
C VAL A 444 26.13 35.31 122.34
N GLU A 445 25.35 34.29 121.97
CA GLU A 445 24.60 33.44 122.92
C GLU A 445 25.54 32.64 123.83
N LEU A 446 26.66 32.14 123.30
CA LEU A 446 27.67 31.40 124.05
C LEU A 446 28.49 32.32 124.98
N ALA A 447 28.82 33.53 124.53
CA ALA A 447 29.43 34.56 125.37
C ALA A 447 28.49 34.98 126.51
N ALA A 448 27.18 35.02 126.28
CA ALA A 448 26.17 35.23 127.33
C ALA A 448 26.03 34.01 128.26
N ALA A 449 26.25 32.80 127.75
CA ALA A 449 26.26 31.56 128.53
C ALA A 449 27.54 31.35 129.35
N ALA A 450 28.64 32.06 129.07
CA ALA A 450 29.90 31.96 129.83
C ALA A 450 29.78 32.40 131.31
N GLU A 451 28.66 33.05 131.71
CA GLU A 451 28.32 33.34 133.11
C GLU A 451 27.52 32.21 133.80
N LEU A 452 27.22 31.12 133.10
CA LEU A 452 26.41 29.98 133.56
C LEU A 452 27.28 28.81 134.08
N ASP A 453 26.65 27.85 134.78
CA ASP A 453 27.29 26.62 135.28
C ASP A 453 27.86 25.80 134.10
N PRO A 454 29.05 25.17 134.20
CA PRO A 454 29.65 24.34 133.14
C PRO A 454 28.69 23.39 132.39
N GLU A 455 27.69 22.82 133.05
CA GLU A 455 26.69 21.94 132.39
C GLU A 455 25.80 22.70 131.37
N GLN A 456 25.56 24.01 131.59
CA GLN A 456 24.82 24.87 130.67
C GLN A 456 25.68 25.40 129.52
N ALA A 457 27.00 25.52 129.73
CA ALA A 457 27.94 25.88 128.67
C ALA A 457 28.13 24.72 127.67
N ASP A 458 28.27 23.49 128.16
CA ASP A 458 28.33 22.29 127.31
C ASP A 458 27.04 22.13 126.48
N ALA A 459 25.87 22.36 127.09
CA ALA A 459 24.60 22.32 126.38
C ALA A 459 24.44 23.42 125.31
N ALA A 460 25.00 24.61 125.56
CA ALA A 460 25.01 25.70 124.59
C ALA A 460 25.99 25.42 123.43
N GLU A 461 27.15 24.81 123.71
CA GLU A 461 28.09 24.38 122.67
C GLU A 461 27.51 23.26 121.79
N ASP A 462 26.83 22.28 122.38
CA ASP A 462 26.16 21.21 121.63
C ASP A 462 24.96 21.74 120.82
N ALA A 463 24.20 22.70 121.36
CA ALA A 463 23.13 23.37 120.61
C ALA A 463 23.67 24.18 119.42
N LEU A 464 24.82 24.85 119.60
CA LEU A 464 25.51 25.57 118.53
C LEU A 464 26.05 24.62 117.46
N ARG A 465 26.69 23.51 117.85
CA ARG A 465 27.11 22.48 116.90
C ARG A 465 25.92 21.92 116.11
N ALA A 466 24.81 21.63 116.79
CA ALA A 466 23.60 21.15 116.14
C ALA A 466 23.01 22.18 115.16
N ALA A 467 23.00 23.47 115.53
CA ALA A 467 22.53 24.54 114.65
C ALA A 467 23.44 24.74 113.43
N LEU A 468 24.76 24.70 113.60
CA LEU A 468 25.72 24.76 112.49
C LEU A 468 25.64 23.53 111.57
N ASP A 469 25.44 22.33 112.13
CA ASP A 469 25.24 21.11 111.35
C ASP A 469 23.91 21.15 110.58
N GLU A 470 22.83 21.67 111.19
CA GLU A 470 21.54 21.86 110.53
C GLU A 470 21.63 22.90 109.40
N ALA A 471 22.28 24.04 109.65
CA ALA A 471 22.51 25.09 108.65
C ALA A 471 23.40 24.60 107.49
N GLY A 472 24.47 23.86 107.80
CA GLY A 472 25.32 23.22 106.80
C GLY A 472 24.58 22.19 105.96
N THR A 473 23.67 21.42 106.58
CA THR A 473 22.81 20.45 105.87
C THR A 473 21.81 21.14 104.97
N GLN A 474 21.11 22.18 105.44
CA GLN A 474 20.16 22.96 104.63
C GLN A 474 20.86 23.67 103.46
N ALA A 475 22.06 24.18 103.69
CA ALA A 475 22.90 24.77 102.65
C ALA A 475 23.29 23.76 101.57
N LEU A 476 23.68 22.54 101.97
CA LEU A 476 23.97 21.43 101.05
C LEU A 476 22.73 21.00 100.26
N GLU A 477 21.56 20.89 100.90
CA GLU A 477 20.29 20.57 100.23
C GLU A 477 19.93 21.64 99.19
N GLN A 478 20.03 22.94 99.52
CA GLN A 478 19.78 24.02 98.56
C GLN A 478 20.75 23.98 97.37
N LEU A 479 22.01 23.60 97.60
CA LEU A 479 23.01 23.47 96.55
C LEU A 479 22.75 22.22 95.68
N ILE A 480 22.29 21.11 96.27
CA ILE A 480 21.85 19.90 95.57
C ILE A 480 20.62 20.20 94.69
N ASP A 481 19.61 20.87 95.23
CA ASP A 481 18.39 21.25 94.50
C ASP A 481 18.71 22.19 93.33
N ALA A 482 19.59 23.17 93.55
CA ALA A 482 20.05 24.06 92.48
C ALA A 482 20.78 23.28 91.37
N THR A 483 21.64 22.33 91.73
CA THR A 483 22.37 21.49 90.76
C THR A 483 21.42 20.54 90.01
N GLY A 484 20.42 19.98 90.69
CA GLY A 484 19.38 19.13 90.10
C GLY A 484 18.54 19.88 89.07
N SER A 485 18.12 21.12 89.39
CA SER A 485 17.37 21.98 88.46
C SER A 485 18.15 22.25 87.17
N VAL A 486 19.47 22.39 87.25
CA VAL A 486 20.33 22.60 86.08
C VAL A 486 20.43 21.36 85.21
N SER A 487 20.55 20.18 85.84
CA SER A 487 20.56 18.91 85.11
C SER A 487 19.26 18.72 84.32
N GLU A 488 18.10 19.03 84.92
CA GLU A 488 16.80 18.96 84.24
C GLU A 488 16.68 19.98 83.09
N GLU A 489 17.21 21.19 83.26
CA GLU A 489 17.22 22.22 82.22
C GLU A 489 18.10 21.81 81.04
N LEU A 490 19.29 21.24 81.30
CA LEU A 490 20.19 20.71 80.27
C LEU A 490 19.60 19.52 79.51
N GLU A 491 18.93 18.60 80.21
CA GLU A 491 18.20 17.50 79.57
C GLU A 491 17.06 18.03 78.68
N THR A 492 16.35 19.06 79.15
CA THR A 492 15.26 19.70 78.39
C THR A 492 15.79 20.40 77.14
N GLU A 493 16.92 21.11 77.22
CA GLU A 493 17.59 21.74 76.07
C GLU A 493 18.12 20.69 75.07
N ASP A 494 18.69 19.58 75.56
CA ASP A 494 19.19 18.50 74.71
C ASP A 494 18.05 17.78 73.97
N GLU A 495 16.92 17.54 74.64
CA GLU A 495 15.73 16.97 74.01
C GLU A 495 15.10 17.95 73.00
N ALA A 496 15.07 19.26 73.31
CA ALA A 496 14.60 20.28 72.39
C ALA A 496 15.47 20.35 71.12
N LEU A 497 16.79 20.22 71.24
CA LEU A 497 17.69 20.13 70.10
C LEU A 497 17.43 18.88 69.26
N ARG A 498 17.31 17.70 69.91
CA ARG A 498 17.00 16.46 69.17
C ARG A 498 15.70 16.58 68.39
N ALA A 499 14.68 17.20 68.99
CA ALA A 499 13.41 17.47 68.32
C ALA A 499 13.57 18.43 67.12
N GLN A 500 14.34 19.51 67.26
CA GLN A 500 14.63 20.45 66.17
C GLN A 500 15.43 19.81 65.03
N LEU A 501 16.46 19.02 65.35
CA LEU A 501 17.25 18.28 64.36
C LEU A 501 16.39 17.23 63.64
N GLY A 502 15.52 16.52 64.37
CA GLY A 502 14.57 15.57 63.78
C GLY A 502 13.57 16.26 62.85
N ALA A 503 13.04 17.42 63.23
CA ALA A 503 12.14 18.21 62.40
C ALA A 503 12.83 18.75 61.14
N LEU A 504 14.07 19.24 61.26
CA LEU A 504 14.85 19.73 60.12
C LEU A 504 15.17 18.59 59.14
N ALA A 505 15.64 17.45 59.65
CA ALA A 505 15.93 16.28 58.82
C ALA A 505 14.66 15.75 58.13
N GLY A 506 13.53 15.70 58.85
CA GLY A 506 12.24 15.29 58.29
C GLY A 506 11.75 16.22 57.18
N ALA A 507 11.85 17.54 57.37
CA ALA A 507 11.50 18.53 56.35
C ALA A 507 12.42 18.42 55.13
N ALA A 508 13.73 18.29 55.35
CA ALA A 508 14.72 18.13 54.30
C ALA A 508 14.47 16.89 53.42
N LEU A 509 14.18 15.74 54.04
CA LEU A 509 13.86 14.50 53.33
C LEU A 509 12.52 14.60 52.58
N GLY A 510 11.53 15.29 53.16
CA GLY A 510 10.26 15.57 52.49
C GLY A 510 10.44 16.43 51.23
N ASP A 511 11.20 17.52 51.36
CA ASP A 511 11.50 18.42 50.23
C ASP A 511 12.33 17.72 49.15
N LEU A 512 13.30 16.89 49.54
CA LEU A 512 14.08 16.06 48.62
C LEU A 512 13.18 15.09 47.85
N GLY A 513 12.24 14.44 48.54
CA GLY A 513 11.26 13.55 47.92
C GLY A 513 10.39 14.26 46.89
N CYS A 514 9.85 15.45 47.21
CA CYS A 514 9.07 16.25 46.27
C CYS A 514 9.90 16.68 45.06
N ALA A 515 11.11 17.22 45.29
CA ALA A 515 11.99 17.64 44.20
C ALA A 515 12.39 16.47 43.28
N GLN A 516 12.58 15.28 43.85
CA GLN A 516 12.84 14.08 43.06
C GLN A 516 11.63 13.72 42.21
N VAL A 517 10.41 13.73 42.76
CA VAL A 517 9.16 13.45 42.01
C VAL A 517 8.96 14.42 40.86
N ASP A 518 9.06 15.74 41.11
CA ASP A 518 8.89 16.77 40.08
C ASP A 518 9.88 16.57 38.92
N LEU A 519 11.08 16.12 39.24
CA LEU A 519 12.13 15.87 38.27
C LEU A 519 11.92 14.57 37.48
N VAL A 520 11.46 13.50 38.14
CA VAL A 520 11.03 12.26 37.44
C VAL A 520 9.95 12.59 36.43
N GLU A 521 8.97 13.41 36.83
CA GLU A 521 7.87 13.84 35.97
C GLU A 521 8.38 14.67 34.79
N ALA A 522 9.32 15.60 35.02
CA ALA A 522 9.94 16.38 33.95
C ALA A 522 10.73 15.51 32.95
N ILE A 523 11.51 14.54 33.44
CA ILE A 523 12.25 13.59 32.59
C ILE A 523 11.28 12.71 31.79
N GLY A 524 10.23 12.22 32.44
CA GLY A 524 9.17 11.43 31.79
C GLY A 524 8.46 12.20 30.69
N GLY A 525 8.04 13.43 30.98
CA GLY A 525 7.40 14.32 30.01
C GLY A 525 8.30 14.61 28.80
N TYR A 526 9.58 14.96 29.04
CA TYR A 526 10.53 15.21 27.96
C TYR A 526 10.78 13.97 27.08
N THR A 527 10.86 12.79 27.69
CA THR A 527 11.04 11.52 26.97
C THR A 527 9.82 11.20 26.09
N GLN A 528 8.61 11.42 26.62
CA GLN A 528 7.36 11.24 25.90
C GLN A 528 7.24 12.21 24.71
N ASP A 529 7.57 13.49 24.93
CA ASP A 529 7.56 14.51 23.88
C ASP A 529 8.57 14.19 22.76
N ALA A 530 9.78 13.76 23.12
CA ALA A 530 10.79 13.33 22.16
C ALA A 530 10.34 12.11 21.34
N SER A 531 9.75 11.10 21.99
CA SER A 531 9.20 9.94 21.29
C SER A 531 8.05 10.32 20.36
N GLY A 532 7.13 11.19 20.80
CA GLY A 532 6.03 11.69 19.97
C GLY A 532 6.51 12.48 18.77
N ALA A 533 7.56 13.29 18.92
CA ALA A 533 8.17 14.03 17.80
C ALA A 533 8.80 13.09 16.76
N MET A 534 9.50 12.04 17.20
CA MET A 534 10.08 11.03 16.31
C MET A 534 8.99 10.22 15.58
N GLU A 535 7.90 9.87 16.26
CA GLU A 535 6.74 9.20 15.64
C GLU A 535 6.09 10.09 14.58
N GLN A 536 5.87 11.37 14.88
CA GLN A 536 5.31 12.33 13.94
C GLN A 536 6.22 12.55 12.72
N ALA A 537 7.54 12.64 12.92
CA ALA A 537 8.51 12.77 11.84
C ALA A 537 8.50 11.53 10.93
N SER A 538 8.51 10.33 11.52
CA SER A 538 8.41 9.06 10.81
C SER A 538 7.12 8.98 9.97
N ALA A 539 5.97 9.31 10.56
CA ALA A 539 4.68 9.33 9.87
C ALA A 539 4.67 10.32 8.69
N SER A 540 5.22 11.52 8.87
CA SER A 540 5.32 12.53 7.81
C SER A 540 6.20 12.06 6.65
N VAL A 541 7.28 11.35 6.93
CA VAL A 541 8.15 10.78 5.89
C VAL A 541 7.43 9.65 5.16
N GLN A 542 6.73 8.76 5.87
CA GLN A 542 5.94 7.69 5.25
C GLN A 542 4.88 8.25 4.29
N GLU A 543 4.19 9.31 4.70
CA GLU A 543 3.22 10.01 3.85
C GLU A 543 3.89 10.62 2.61
N SER A 544 5.05 11.28 2.78
CA SER A 544 5.82 11.86 1.67
C SER A 544 6.34 10.79 0.69
N LEU A 545 6.82 9.66 1.20
CA LEU A 545 7.27 8.51 0.39
C LEU A 545 6.11 7.98 -0.44
N SER A 546 4.98 7.69 0.20
CA SER A 546 3.78 7.20 -0.48
C SER A 546 3.30 8.16 -1.58
N ALA A 547 3.29 9.47 -1.30
CA ALA A 547 2.93 10.48 -2.29
C ALA A 547 3.92 10.55 -3.47
N SER A 548 5.23 10.41 -3.21
CA SER A 548 6.27 10.36 -4.25
C SER A 548 6.13 9.12 -5.14
N ILE A 549 5.78 7.98 -4.56
CA ILE A 549 5.54 6.73 -5.28
C ILE A 549 4.25 6.79 -6.09
N ASP A 550 3.17 7.35 -5.53
CA ASP A 550 1.93 7.61 -6.26
C ASP A 550 2.18 8.51 -7.49
N ALA A 551 3.00 9.55 -7.35
CA ALA A 551 3.39 10.41 -8.46
C ALA A 551 4.21 9.65 -9.52
N SER A 552 5.18 8.83 -9.10
CA SER A 552 6.01 8.02 -10.02
C SER A 552 5.17 6.97 -10.77
N LEU A 553 4.20 6.37 -10.08
CA LEU A 553 3.24 5.43 -10.69
C LEU A 553 2.34 6.12 -11.70
N ALA A 554 1.86 7.33 -11.40
CA ALA A 554 1.07 8.13 -12.31
C ALA A 554 1.87 8.50 -13.57
N GLU A 555 3.13 8.90 -13.42
CA GLU A 555 4.05 9.19 -14.53
C GLU A 555 4.31 7.94 -15.39
N CYS A 556 4.61 6.78 -14.77
CA CYS A 556 4.76 5.52 -15.50
C CYS A 556 3.48 5.14 -16.27
N GLN A 557 2.31 5.38 -15.68
CA GLN A 557 1.03 5.11 -16.33
C GLN A 557 0.76 6.07 -17.50
N GLU A 558 1.09 7.35 -17.37
CA GLU A 558 1.01 8.33 -18.45
C GLU A 558 1.94 7.97 -19.61
N GLU A 559 3.19 7.61 -19.32
CA GLU A 559 4.15 7.13 -20.32
C GLU A 559 3.67 5.86 -21.03
N HIS A 560 3.09 4.90 -20.28
CA HIS A 560 2.52 3.68 -20.87
C HIS A 560 1.38 3.99 -21.85
N LEU A 561 0.46 4.89 -21.48
CA LEU A 561 -0.65 5.28 -22.33
C LEU A 561 -0.19 6.01 -23.59
N ALA A 562 0.78 6.94 -23.45
CA ALA A 562 1.37 7.64 -24.59
C ALA A 562 2.09 6.68 -25.54
N TRP A 563 2.85 5.71 -25.00
CA TRP A 563 3.49 4.67 -25.80
C TRP A 563 2.45 3.77 -26.49
N GLN A 564 1.37 3.39 -25.80
CA GLN A 564 0.28 2.60 -26.39
C GLN A 564 -0.37 3.33 -27.58
N GLU A 565 -0.65 4.63 -27.44
CA GLU A 565 -1.18 5.47 -28.51
C GLU A 565 -0.22 5.50 -29.71
N GLN A 566 1.08 5.66 -29.48
CA GLN A 566 2.11 5.65 -30.53
C GLN A 566 2.17 4.30 -31.27
N VAL A 567 2.03 3.18 -30.56
CA VAL A 567 1.98 1.84 -31.17
C VAL A 567 0.72 1.65 -32.01
N ASP A 568 -0.43 2.10 -31.51
CA ASP A 568 -1.70 2.03 -32.23
C ASP A 568 -1.69 2.90 -33.48
N GLU A 569 -1.17 4.14 -33.40
CA GLU A 569 -1.00 5.05 -34.54
C GLU A 569 -0.07 4.45 -35.58
N GLY A 570 1.12 3.97 -35.17
CA GLY A 570 2.08 3.36 -36.09
C GLY A 570 1.54 2.11 -36.79
N ALA A 571 0.79 1.26 -36.09
CA ALA A 571 0.12 0.11 -36.71
C ALA A 571 -0.97 0.52 -37.71
N GLY A 572 -1.69 1.62 -37.42
CA GLY A 572 -2.65 2.24 -38.32
C GLY A 572 -2.00 2.76 -39.60
N GLU A 573 -0.95 3.58 -39.48
CA GLU A 573 -0.21 4.13 -40.62
C GLU A 573 0.37 3.03 -41.52
N LEU A 574 0.91 1.96 -40.94
CA LEU A 574 1.43 0.81 -41.68
C LEU A 574 0.32 0.07 -42.44
N SER A 575 -0.85 -0.11 -41.82
CA SER A 575 -2.00 -0.76 -42.46
C SER A 575 -2.54 0.08 -43.61
N GLU A 576 -2.65 1.40 -43.43
CA GLU A 576 -3.07 2.34 -44.49
C GLU A 576 -2.06 2.39 -45.65
N GLY A 577 -0.76 2.39 -45.34
CA GLY A 577 0.31 2.31 -46.33
C GLY A 577 0.22 1.05 -47.20
N LEU A 578 -0.04 -0.10 -46.58
CA LEU A 578 -0.16 -1.39 -47.27
C LEU A 578 -1.37 -1.40 -48.22
N VAL A 579 -2.53 -0.89 -47.79
CA VAL A 579 -3.71 -0.73 -48.65
C VAL A 579 -3.39 0.18 -49.83
N SER A 580 -2.73 1.32 -49.58
CA SER A 580 -2.36 2.27 -50.63
C SER A 580 -1.39 1.67 -51.66
N GLU A 581 -0.45 0.83 -51.24
CA GLU A 581 0.52 0.19 -52.13
C GLU A 581 -0.13 -0.86 -53.02
N VAL A 582 -1.02 -1.69 -52.45
CA VAL A 582 -1.81 -2.67 -53.23
C VAL A 582 -2.76 -1.95 -54.20
N ASP A 583 -3.42 -0.87 -53.78
CA ASP A 583 -4.26 -0.07 -54.69
C ASP A 583 -3.47 0.51 -55.87
N ALA A 584 -2.25 1.01 -55.62
CA ALA A 584 -1.38 1.51 -56.67
C ALA A 584 -0.95 0.40 -57.64
N GLY A 585 -0.60 -0.79 -57.12
CA GLY A 585 -0.25 -1.94 -57.94
C GLY A 585 -1.44 -2.46 -58.77
N LEU A 586 -2.64 -2.51 -58.18
CA LEU A 586 -3.86 -2.86 -58.89
C LEU A 586 -4.24 -1.82 -59.95
N ALA A 587 -3.99 -0.53 -59.73
CA ALA A 587 -4.17 0.48 -60.78
C ALA A 587 -3.19 0.27 -61.94
N SER A 588 -1.93 -0.05 -61.65
CA SER A 588 -0.92 -0.35 -62.68
C SER A 588 -1.27 -1.59 -63.53
N GLN A 589 -1.82 -2.62 -62.91
CA GLN A 589 -2.35 -3.79 -63.62
C GLN A 589 -3.52 -3.44 -64.54
N GLU A 590 -4.42 -2.53 -64.13
CA GLU A 590 -5.54 -2.10 -64.97
C GLU A 590 -5.05 -1.42 -66.25
N ASP A 591 -4.03 -0.56 -66.13
CA ASP A 591 -3.39 0.07 -67.28
C ASP A 591 -2.70 -0.96 -68.19
N THR A 592 -2.10 -2.00 -67.60
CA THR A 592 -1.53 -3.13 -68.36
C THR A 592 -2.61 -3.89 -69.13
N ALA A 593 -3.73 -4.22 -68.48
CA ALA A 593 -4.86 -4.90 -69.13
C ALA A 593 -5.44 -4.06 -70.27
N ARG A 594 -5.66 -2.75 -70.06
CA ARG A 594 -6.13 -1.82 -71.11
C ARG A 594 -5.16 -1.75 -72.28
N SER A 595 -3.86 -1.57 -72.02
CA SER A 595 -2.84 -1.56 -73.07
C SER A 595 -2.80 -2.87 -73.86
N SER A 596 -3.11 -4.00 -73.22
CA SER A 596 -3.13 -5.31 -73.85
C SER A 596 -4.35 -5.48 -74.76
N VAL A 597 -5.52 -4.99 -74.34
CA VAL A 597 -6.74 -4.93 -75.17
C VAL A 597 -6.52 -4.03 -76.39
N ASP A 598 -5.86 -2.88 -76.22
CA ASP A 598 -5.50 -1.97 -77.30
C ASP A 598 -4.52 -2.62 -78.28
N ALA A 599 -3.48 -3.31 -77.77
CA ALA A 599 -2.54 -4.06 -78.61
C ALA A 599 -3.21 -5.19 -79.38
N MET A 600 -4.14 -5.90 -78.73
CA MET A 600 -5.01 -6.89 -79.35
C MET A 600 -5.82 -6.27 -80.50
N HIS A 601 -6.45 -5.11 -80.31
CA HIS A 601 -7.18 -4.40 -81.36
C HIS A 601 -6.28 -3.92 -82.51
N GLN A 602 -5.08 -3.45 -82.20
CA GLN A 602 -4.09 -3.05 -83.20
C GLN A 602 -3.65 -4.26 -84.04
N SER A 603 -3.40 -5.40 -83.40
CA SER A 603 -3.06 -6.66 -84.07
C SER A 603 -4.18 -7.14 -85.00
N ASP A 604 -5.44 -7.01 -84.59
CA ASP A 604 -6.58 -7.33 -85.45
C ASP A 604 -6.64 -6.43 -86.70
N GLN A 605 -6.41 -5.12 -86.52
CA GLN A 605 -6.36 -4.16 -87.64
C GLN A 605 -5.20 -4.47 -88.59
N ASP A 606 -4.03 -4.80 -88.06
CA ASP A 606 -2.85 -5.15 -88.83
C ASP A 606 -3.09 -6.46 -89.61
N MET A 607 -3.63 -7.51 -88.98
CA MET A 607 -3.98 -8.76 -89.64
C MET A 607 -5.08 -8.59 -90.67
N GLN A 608 -6.10 -7.77 -90.40
CA GLN A 608 -7.17 -7.50 -91.36
C GLN A 608 -6.64 -6.71 -92.56
N SER A 609 -5.69 -5.80 -92.37
CA SER A 609 -5.02 -5.09 -93.48
C SER A 609 -4.20 -6.04 -94.35
N GLN A 610 -3.48 -6.99 -93.74
CA GLN A 610 -2.71 -8.02 -94.46
C GLN A 610 -3.63 -9.00 -95.17
N TYR A 611 -4.72 -9.42 -94.53
CA TYR A 611 -5.72 -10.31 -95.08
C TYR A 611 -6.46 -9.70 -96.26
N ASN A 612 -6.89 -8.44 -96.16
CA ASN A 612 -7.50 -7.74 -97.29
C ASN A 612 -6.53 -7.66 -98.48
N GLY A 613 -5.24 -7.42 -98.22
CA GLY A 613 -4.20 -7.47 -99.27
C GLY A 613 -4.04 -8.85 -99.92
N LEU A 614 -4.16 -9.93 -99.14
CA LEU A 614 -4.10 -11.32 -99.63
C LEU A 614 -5.40 -11.76 -100.31
N MET A 615 -6.57 -11.29 -99.85
CA MET A 615 -7.88 -11.54 -100.45
C MET A 615 -8.01 -10.80 -101.78
N ASP A 616 -7.55 -9.56 -101.90
CA ASP A 616 -7.47 -8.88 -103.19
C ASP A 616 -6.59 -9.67 -104.19
N GLU A 617 -5.54 -10.35 -103.72
CA GLU A 617 -4.69 -11.22 -104.54
C GLU A 617 -5.33 -12.60 -104.84
N ALA A 618 -6.12 -13.14 -103.90
CA ALA A 618 -6.83 -14.41 -104.04
C ALA A 618 -8.12 -14.28 -104.89
N GLN A 619 -8.80 -13.15 -104.84
CA GLN A 619 -10.02 -12.86 -105.61
C GLN A 619 -9.72 -12.76 -107.10
N VAL A 620 -8.50 -12.32 -107.46
CA VAL A 620 -7.95 -12.39 -108.83
C VAL A 620 -7.68 -13.84 -109.27
N ARG A 621 -7.45 -14.78 -108.35
CA ARG A 621 -7.29 -16.22 -108.66
C ARG A 621 -8.61 -17.01 -108.58
N SER A 622 -9.60 -16.55 -107.83
CA SER A 622 -10.89 -17.23 -107.66
C SER A 622 -11.91 -16.95 -108.77
N GLU A 623 -11.67 -15.97 -109.66
CA GLU A 623 -12.50 -15.79 -110.87
C GLU A 623 -12.33 -16.94 -111.89
N GLU A 624 -11.31 -17.82 -111.74
CA GLU A 624 -11.08 -18.97 -112.64
C GLU A 624 -11.60 -20.33 -112.12
N GLU A 625 -12.05 -20.46 -110.87
CA GLU A 625 -12.35 -21.79 -110.29
C GLU A 625 -13.72 -21.92 -109.58
N ALA A 626 -14.67 -21.01 -109.84
CA ALA A 626 -16.00 -21.02 -109.25
C ALA A 626 -17.09 -21.72 -110.11
N GLU A 627 -16.77 -22.87 -110.72
CA GLU A 627 -17.78 -23.83 -111.23
C GLU A 627 -17.43 -25.26 -110.81
N ALA A 628 -17.56 -25.60 -109.51
CA ALA A 628 -18.03 -26.91 -109.02
C ALA A 628 -17.82 -27.08 -107.51
N GLN A 629 -18.93 -27.12 -106.75
CA GLN A 629 -19.26 -28.08 -105.68
C GLN A 629 -20.06 -27.41 -104.56
N GLY A 630 -21.39 -27.56 -104.65
CA GLY A 630 -22.32 -27.24 -103.58
C GLY A 630 -22.68 -28.46 -102.72
N SER A 631 -22.91 -28.15 -101.44
CA SER A 631 -23.99 -28.64 -100.58
C SER A 631 -24.05 -30.14 -100.19
N TRP A 632 -23.56 -30.43 -98.97
CA TRP A 632 -23.93 -31.63 -98.18
C TRP A 632 -24.44 -31.23 -96.77
N TRP A 633 -23.95 -30.16 -96.15
CA TRP A 633 -24.39 -29.74 -94.82
C TRP A 633 -25.85 -29.21 -94.75
N ASP A 634 -26.40 -28.68 -95.85
CA ASP A 634 -27.84 -28.32 -95.92
C ASP A 634 -28.76 -29.55 -95.83
N SER A 635 -28.27 -30.75 -96.17
CA SER A 635 -29.07 -31.97 -96.14
C SER A 635 -29.23 -32.57 -94.74
N VAL A 636 -28.38 -32.21 -93.78
CA VAL A 636 -28.39 -32.79 -92.42
C VAL A 636 -29.21 -31.94 -91.46
N THR A 637 -29.15 -30.62 -91.57
CA THR A 637 -29.97 -29.69 -90.77
C THR A 637 -31.42 -29.65 -91.26
N GLY A 638 -31.64 -29.72 -92.58
CA GLY A 638 -32.98 -29.76 -93.17
C GLY A 638 -33.80 -31.02 -92.79
N PHE A 639 -33.14 -32.19 -92.70
CA PHE A 639 -33.79 -33.44 -92.28
C PHE A 639 -34.27 -33.41 -90.82
N PHE A 640 -33.47 -32.83 -89.92
CA PHE A 640 -33.84 -32.71 -88.50
C PHE A 640 -34.93 -31.66 -88.27
N SER A 641 -34.92 -30.54 -89.00
CA SER A 641 -35.98 -29.53 -88.89
C SER A 641 -37.33 -30.02 -89.43
N GLU A 642 -37.34 -30.77 -90.54
CA GLU A 642 -38.59 -31.36 -91.09
C GLU A 642 -39.15 -32.48 -90.21
N LEU A 643 -38.27 -33.31 -89.61
CA LEU A 643 -38.69 -34.40 -88.72
C LEU A 643 -39.26 -33.89 -87.39
N MET A 644 -38.67 -32.83 -86.82
CA MET A 644 -39.15 -32.22 -85.57
C MET A 644 -40.47 -31.46 -85.79
N ALA A 645 -40.61 -30.73 -86.90
CA ALA A 645 -41.87 -30.05 -87.25
C ALA A 645 -43.01 -31.05 -87.51
N GLY A 646 -42.73 -32.17 -88.18
CA GLY A 646 -43.72 -33.23 -88.44
C GLY A 646 -44.20 -33.96 -87.19
N ALA A 647 -43.31 -34.19 -86.21
CA ALA A 647 -43.66 -34.81 -84.94
C ALA A 647 -44.50 -33.89 -84.04
N GLN A 648 -44.20 -32.59 -84.04
CA GLN A 648 -44.96 -31.57 -83.30
C GLN A 648 -46.39 -31.44 -83.83
N GLN A 649 -46.55 -31.36 -85.16
CA GLN A 649 -47.86 -31.32 -85.82
C GLN A 649 -48.67 -32.60 -85.54
N TRP A 650 -48.03 -33.78 -85.63
CA TRP A 650 -48.69 -35.06 -85.36
C TRP A 650 -49.18 -35.19 -83.92
N LEU A 651 -48.43 -34.71 -82.93
CA LEU A 651 -48.84 -34.74 -81.53
C LEU A 651 -50.00 -33.79 -81.25
N ALA A 652 -49.97 -32.57 -81.82
CA ALA A 652 -51.08 -31.63 -81.74
C ALA A 652 -52.36 -32.24 -82.35
N ASP A 653 -52.27 -32.80 -83.56
CA ASP A 653 -53.40 -33.41 -84.27
C ASP A 653 -53.95 -34.67 -83.56
N THR A 654 -53.09 -35.45 -82.89
CA THR A 654 -53.47 -36.75 -82.29
C THR A 654 -54.01 -36.62 -80.87
N PHE A 655 -53.47 -35.71 -80.05
CA PHE A 655 -53.81 -35.61 -78.63
C PHE A 655 -54.51 -34.29 -78.26
N GLY A 656 -54.67 -33.37 -79.21
CA GLY A 656 -55.18 -32.01 -78.99
C GLY A 656 -54.06 -31.06 -78.54
N ASP A 657 -54.21 -29.77 -78.82
CA ASP A 657 -53.12 -28.79 -78.71
C ASP A 657 -52.40 -28.85 -77.35
N TRP A 658 -53.14 -28.77 -76.24
CA TRP A 658 -52.53 -28.79 -74.90
C TRP A 658 -51.85 -30.13 -74.54
N TRP A 659 -52.51 -31.27 -74.78
CA TRP A 659 -51.93 -32.58 -74.44
C TRP A 659 -50.82 -33.01 -75.40
N GLY A 660 -50.91 -32.63 -76.67
CA GLY A 660 -49.84 -32.78 -77.66
C GLY A 660 -48.60 -32.00 -77.26
N GLY A 661 -48.79 -30.77 -76.81
CA GLY A 661 -47.75 -29.93 -76.20
C GLY A 661 -47.11 -30.61 -75.00
N PHE A 662 -47.92 -31.06 -74.04
CA PHE A 662 -47.45 -31.74 -72.83
C PHE A 662 -46.59 -32.98 -73.12
N ILE A 663 -47.04 -33.84 -74.03
CA ILE A 663 -46.29 -35.04 -74.42
C ILE A 663 -44.99 -34.65 -75.15
N TRP A 664 -45.02 -33.63 -75.99
CA TRP A 664 -43.85 -33.11 -76.68
C TRP A 664 -42.79 -32.58 -75.70
N GLY A 665 -43.21 -31.77 -74.72
CA GLY A 665 -42.33 -31.26 -73.67
C GLY A 665 -41.68 -32.38 -72.84
N LEU A 666 -42.42 -33.46 -72.58
CA LEU A 666 -41.95 -34.64 -71.85
C LEU A 666 -40.90 -35.42 -72.67
N LEU A 667 -41.15 -35.63 -73.96
CA LEU A 667 -40.26 -36.38 -74.87
C LEU A 667 -39.00 -35.58 -75.24
N GLY A 668 -39.16 -34.28 -75.51
CA GLY A 668 -38.04 -33.39 -75.84
C GLY A 668 -37.02 -33.32 -74.72
N GLU A 669 -37.47 -33.18 -73.48
CA GLU A 669 -36.57 -33.16 -72.33
C GLU A 669 -35.98 -34.53 -71.98
N LEU A 670 -36.72 -35.62 -72.16
CA LEU A 670 -36.16 -36.97 -71.99
C LEU A 670 -35.03 -37.26 -73.01
N ALA A 671 -35.18 -36.78 -74.24
CA ALA A 671 -34.15 -36.90 -75.27
C ALA A 671 -32.91 -36.05 -74.94
N ALA A 672 -33.11 -34.80 -74.49
CA ALA A 672 -32.02 -33.94 -74.02
C ALA A 672 -31.29 -34.55 -72.81
N LEU A 673 -32.02 -35.09 -71.83
CA LEU A 673 -31.47 -35.77 -70.65
C LEU A 673 -30.64 -37.00 -71.05
N LEU A 674 -31.06 -37.79 -72.05
CA LEU A 674 -30.30 -38.93 -72.55
C LEU A 674 -28.98 -38.51 -73.21
N VAL A 675 -28.97 -37.41 -73.98
CA VAL A 675 -27.75 -36.84 -74.55
C VAL A 675 -26.82 -36.36 -73.43
N ILE A 676 -27.35 -35.70 -72.40
CA ILE A 676 -26.58 -35.24 -71.24
C ILE A 676 -25.97 -36.41 -70.47
N ILE A 677 -26.74 -37.48 -70.22
CA ILE A 677 -26.23 -38.70 -69.57
C ILE A 677 -25.13 -39.37 -70.41
N ALA A 678 -25.26 -39.36 -71.74
CA ALA A 678 -24.24 -39.90 -72.64
C ALA A 678 -22.95 -39.06 -72.61
N VAL A 679 -23.06 -37.72 -72.62
CA VAL A 679 -21.91 -36.80 -72.51
C VAL A 679 -21.23 -36.95 -71.14
N LEU A 680 -22.00 -37.00 -70.04
CA LEU A 680 -21.46 -37.20 -68.70
C LEU A 680 -20.83 -38.60 -68.52
N ALA A 681 -21.35 -39.63 -69.16
CA ALA A 681 -20.74 -40.97 -69.16
C ALA A 681 -19.40 -41.01 -69.92
N VAL A 682 -19.26 -40.22 -71.00
CA VAL A 682 -17.99 -40.06 -71.72
C VAL A 682 -16.97 -39.28 -70.87
N ILE A 683 -17.40 -38.21 -70.18
CA ILE A 683 -16.54 -37.43 -69.29
C ILE A 683 -16.08 -38.25 -68.07
N ALA A 684 -16.99 -39.02 -67.46
CA ALA A 684 -16.68 -39.89 -66.32
C ALA A 684 -15.78 -41.09 -66.70
N ALA A 685 -15.74 -41.48 -67.98
CA ALA A 685 -14.83 -42.51 -68.48
C ALA A 685 -13.39 -42.00 -68.72
N VAL A 686 -13.21 -40.68 -68.84
CA VAL A 686 -11.91 -40.06 -69.18
C VAL A 686 -11.23 -39.39 -67.98
N PHE A 687 -11.98 -38.91 -66.98
CA PHE A 687 -11.41 -38.11 -65.87
C PHE A 687 -11.71 -38.70 -64.48
N SER A 688 -10.81 -38.42 -63.51
CA SER A 688 -10.88 -38.95 -62.13
C SER A 688 -12.13 -38.47 -61.37
N PRO A 689 -12.53 -39.14 -60.25
CA PRO A 689 -13.77 -38.83 -59.52
C PRO A 689 -13.87 -37.37 -59.02
N LEU A 690 -12.74 -36.68 -58.83
CA LEU A 690 -12.70 -35.29 -58.40
C LEU A 690 -13.00 -34.32 -59.57
N ALA A 691 -12.51 -34.64 -60.77
CA ALA A 691 -12.77 -33.86 -61.99
C ALA A 691 -14.22 -34.00 -62.47
N ALA A 692 -14.87 -35.14 -62.22
CA ALA A 692 -16.29 -35.33 -62.51
C ALA A 692 -17.20 -34.44 -61.64
N LEU A 693 -16.80 -34.16 -60.39
CA LEU A 693 -17.52 -33.24 -59.50
C LEU A 693 -17.40 -31.78 -59.99
N VAL A 694 -16.19 -31.35 -60.35
CA VAL A 694 -15.93 -29.99 -60.87
C VAL A 694 -16.64 -29.79 -62.21
N ALA A 695 -16.58 -30.76 -63.12
CA ALA A 695 -17.31 -30.72 -64.38
C ALA A 695 -18.83 -30.65 -64.18
N ALA A 696 -19.38 -31.35 -63.17
CA ALA A 696 -20.81 -31.28 -62.85
C ALA A 696 -21.22 -29.91 -62.29
N ILE A 697 -20.36 -29.27 -61.48
CA ILE A 697 -20.61 -27.92 -60.95
C ILE A 697 -20.53 -26.87 -62.07
N VAL A 698 -19.49 -26.93 -62.91
CA VAL A 698 -19.34 -26.05 -64.09
C VAL A 698 -20.53 -26.21 -65.03
N PHE A 699 -20.98 -27.44 -65.27
CA PHE A 699 -22.15 -27.71 -66.10
C PHE A 699 -23.45 -27.13 -65.50
N LEU A 700 -23.66 -27.22 -64.19
CA LEU A 700 -24.81 -26.60 -63.52
C LEU A 700 -24.79 -25.07 -63.62
N VAL A 701 -23.60 -24.45 -63.55
CA VAL A 701 -23.44 -23.00 -63.75
C VAL A 701 -23.74 -22.61 -65.19
N VAL A 702 -23.23 -23.35 -66.18
CA VAL A 702 -23.53 -23.11 -67.60
C VAL A 702 -25.03 -23.24 -67.88
N MET A 703 -25.70 -24.26 -67.32
CA MET A 703 -27.15 -24.43 -67.47
C MET A 703 -27.95 -23.30 -66.81
N ALA A 704 -27.51 -22.80 -65.66
CA ALA A 704 -28.12 -21.63 -65.02
C ALA A 704 -27.97 -20.37 -65.89
N VAL A 705 -26.78 -20.15 -66.46
CA VAL A 705 -26.51 -19.01 -67.36
C VAL A 705 -27.36 -19.10 -68.63
N VAL A 706 -27.44 -20.26 -69.27
CA VAL A 706 -28.30 -20.47 -70.46
C VAL A 706 -29.78 -20.25 -70.11
N GLY A 707 -30.24 -20.71 -68.95
CA GLY A 707 -31.61 -20.47 -68.47
C GLY A 707 -31.92 -18.98 -68.28
N VAL A 708 -30.99 -18.23 -67.69
CA VAL A 708 -31.10 -16.77 -67.53
C VAL A 708 -31.09 -16.08 -68.90
N VAL A 709 -30.17 -16.43 -69.81
CA VAL A 709 -30.09 -15.84 -71.16
C VAL A 709 -31.37 -16.09 -71.96
N HIS A 710 -31.92 -17.31 -71.90
CA HIS A 710 -33.17 -17.64 -72.58
C HIS A 710 -34.35 -16.81 -72.05
N ARG A 711 -34.45 -16.61 -70.72
CA ARG A 711 -35.50 -15.76 -70.11
C ARG A 711 -35.36 -14.30 -70.49
N PHE A 712 -34.13 -13.79 -70.60
CA PHE A 712 -33.88 -12.43 -71.07
C PHE A 712 -34.24 -12.25 -72.56
N SER A 713 -33.88 -13.21 -73.42
CA SER A 713 -34.27 -13.20 -74.84
C SER A 713 -35.79 -13.19 -74.98
N THR A 714 -36.47 -14.13 -74.31
CA THR A 714 -37.93 -14.24 -74.35
C THR A 714 -38.61 -12.98 -73.83
N PHE A 715 -38.10 -12.37 -72.75
CA PHE A 715 -38.63 -11.10 -72.25
C PHE A 715 -38.51 -9.98 -73.28
N ILE A 716 -37.38 -9.89 -73.98
CA ILE A 716 -37.13 -8.89 -75.03
C ILE A 716 -38.07 -9.13 -76.22
N ASP A 717 -38.23 -10.38 -76.63
CA ASP A 717 -39.10 -10.76 -77.75
C ASP A 717 -40.57 -10.45 -77.45
N ASP A 718 -41.03 -10.71 -76.22
CA ASP A 718 -42.42 -10.48 -75.80
C ASP A 718 -42.73 -9.00 -75.52
N ASN A 719 -41.76 -8.22 -75.03
CA ASN A 719 -41.99 -6.84 -74.57
C ASN A 719 -41.40 -5.77 -75.49
N GLY A 720 -40.61 -6.14 -76.50
CA GLY A 720 -39.94 -5.22 -77.44
C GLY A 720 -38.92 -4.28 -76.78
N ARG A 721 -38.55 -4.53 -75.52
CA ARG A 721 -37.60 -3.74 -74.72
C ARG A 721 -36.79 -4.63 -73.79
N GLY A 722 -35.60 -4.17 -73.42
CA GLY A 722 -34.83 -4.78 -72.34
C GLY A 722 -35.55 -4.71 -70.98
N PRO A 723 -35.32 -5.67 -70.08
CA PRO A 723 -35.84 -5.61 -68.72
C PRO A 723 -35.19 -4.47 -67.94
N GLY A 724 -35.97 -3.76 -67.12
CA GLY A 724 -35.44 -2.83 -66.13
C GLY A 724 -34.66 -3.55 -65.02
N PHE A 725 -34.02 -2.81 -64.12
CA PHE A 725 -33.17 -3.38 -63.06
C PHE A 725 -33.90 -4.45 -62.20
N TRP A 726 -35.12 -4.15 -61.75
CA TRP A 726 -35.90 -5.09 -60.93
C TRP A 726 -36.45 -6.28 -61.73
N GLU A 727 -36.79 -6.06 -63.00
CA GLU A 727 -37.20 -7.13 -63.92
C GLU A 727 -36.01 -8.05 -64.22
N SER A 728 -34.80 -7.50 -64.35
CA SER A 728 -33.55 -8.25 -64.56
C SER A 728 -33.21 -9.13 -63.36
N LEU A 729 -33.32 -8.61 -62.13
CA LEU A 729 -33.14 -9.39 -60.90
C LEU A 729 -34.18 -10.50 -60.76
N ALA A 730 -35.45 -10.21 -61.10
CA ALA A 730 -36.51 -11.22 -61.09
C ALA A 730 -36.28 -12.30 -62.15
N LEU A 731 -35.82 -11.95 -63.36
CA LEU A 731 -35.49 -12.88 -64.44
C LEU A 731 -34.25 -13.73 -64.12
N ILE A 732 -33.25 -13.19 -63.41
CA ILE A 732 -32.12 -13.97 -62.90
C ILE A 732 -32.59 -14.99 -61.85
N GLY A 733 -33.41 -14.55 -60.88
CA GLY A 733 -34.01 -15.45 -59.89
C GLY A 733 -34.90 -16.52 -60.52
N LEU A 734 -35.65 -16.17 -61.56
CA LEU A 734 -36.47 -17.11 -62.33
C LEU A 734 -35.62 -18.11 -63.12
N GLY A 735 -34.56 -17.65 -63.79
CA GLY A 735 -33.64 -18.50 -64.55
C GLY A 735 -32.87 -19.50 -63.68
N VAL A 736 -32.49 -19.13 -62.45
CA VAL A 736 -31.90 -20.07 -61.48
C VAL A 736 -32.95 -21.06 -60.96
N THR A 737 -34.18 -20.62 -60.73
CA THR A 737 -35.26 -21.51 -60.25
C THR A 737 -35.82 -22.41 -61.35
N ASP A 738 -35.64 -22.09 -62.64
CA ASP A 738 -35.99 -22.95 -63.78
C ASP A 738 -35.24 -24.29 -63.78
N LEU A 739 -34.08 -24.38 -63.10
CA LEU A 739 -33.38 -25.65 -62.85
C LEU A 739 -34.23 -26.64 -62.06
N THR A 740 -35.16 -26.16 -61.22
CA THR A 740 -36.08 -27.01 -60.45
C THR A 740 -37.29 -27.47 -61.27
N GLY A 741 -37.50 -26.89 -62.46
CA GLY A 741 -38.67 -27.13 -63.31
C GLY A 741 -39.99 -26.51 -62.80
N ILE A 742 -40.00 -25.94 -61.59
CA ILE A 742 -41.23 -25.42 -60.94
C ILE A 742 -41.81 -24.21 -61.68
N PRO A 743 -41.04 -23.18 -62.09
CA PRO A 743 -41.62 -22.02 -62.76
C PRO A 743 -42.28 -22.38 -64.10
N MET A 744 -41.68 -23.26 -64.90
CA MET A 744 -42.26 -23.73 -66.17
C MET A 744 -43.57 -24.50 -65.98
N ILE A 745 -43.71 -25.29 -64.90
CA ILE A 745 -44.98 -25.95 -64.56
C ILE A 745 -46.05 -24.90 -64.22
N VAL A 746 -45.69 -23.89 -63.44
CA VAL A 746 -46.64 -22.84 -63.01
C VAL A 746 -47.08 -21.99 -64.21
N GLU A 747 -46.14 -21.53 -65.03
CA GLU A 747 -46.43 -20.74 -66.23
C GLU A 747 -47.27 -21.53 -67.23
N GLY A 748 -46.90 -22.79 -67.48
CA GLY A 748 -47.65 -23.69 -68.34
C GLY A 748 -49.08 -23.89 -67.83
N LEU A 749 -49.31 -24.07 -66.53
CA LEU A 749 -50.66 -24.22 -65.96
C LEU A 749 -51.47 -22.92 -65.99
N VAL A 750 -50.81 -21.77 -65.86
CA VAL A 750 -51.46 -20.45 -65.90
C VAL A 750 -51.76 -20.04 -67.35
N GLY A 751 -51.07 -20.61 -68.34
CA GLY A 751 -51.19 -20.23 -69.74
C GLY A 751 -50.53 -18.88 -70.05
N GLN A 752 -49.68 -18.38 -69.14
CA GLN A 752 -49.02 -17.09 -69.29
C GLN A 752 -47.58 -17.18 -68.84
N ARG A 753 -46.66 -16.64 -69.65
CA ARG A 753 -45.24 -16.57 -69.31
C ARG A 753 -45.01 -15.58 -68.18
N ALA A 754 -44.06 -15.87 -67.31
CA ALA A 754 -43.67 -14.91 -66.27
C ALA A 754 -43.12 -13.64 -66.94
N PHE A 755 -43.83 -12.52 -66.76
CA PHE A 755 -43.54 -11.22 -67.39
C PHE A 755 -43.68 -11.18 -68.93
N GLY A 756 -44.39 -12.14 -69.53
CA GLY A 756 -44.58 -12.24 -70.98
C GLY A 756 -46.03 -12.36 -71.43
N SER A 757 -46.20 -12.67 -72.72
CA SER A 757 -47.50 -12.81 -73.38
C SER A 757 -48.25 -14.10 -72.98
N GLU A 758 -49.54 -14.17 -73.29
CA GLU A 758 -50.36 -15.38 -73.12
C GLU A 758 -49.86 -16.46 -74.07
N MET A 759 -49.62 -17.67 -73.56
CA MET A 759 -49.07 -18.79 -74.33
C MET A 759 -50.17 -19.48 -75.12
N GLU A 760 -49.83 -19.97 -76.32
CA GLU A 760 -50.71 -20.88 -77.03
C GLU A 760 -50.88 -22.19 -76.24
N ASP A 761 -52.04 -22.84 -76.35
CA ASP A 761 -52.38 -24.04 -75.56
C ASP A 761 -51.33 -25.14 -75.70
N PHE A 762 -50.74 -25.31 -76.89
CA PHE A 762 -49.66 -26.27 -77.12
C PHE A 762 -48.38 -25.92 -76.36
N GLU A 763 -48.02 -24.64 -76.34
CA GLU A 763 -46.84 -24.16 -75.63
C GLU A 763 -47.01 -24.23 -74.11
N SER A 764 -48.21 -23.88 -73.63
CA SER A 764 -48.63 -24.08 -72.24
C SER A 764 -48.45 -25.54 -71.83
N GLY A 765 -48.96 -26.48 -72.63
CA GLY A 765 -48.76 -27.92 -72.41
C GLY A 765 -47.28 -28.31 -72.37
N ALA A 766 -46.49 -27.87 -73.36
CA ALA A 766 -45.07 -28.21 -73.48
C ALA A 766 -44.22 -27.73 -72.31
N ASN A 767 -44.52 -26.55 -71.77
CA ASN A 767 -43.85 -26.01 -70.58
C ASN A 767 -44.19 -26.80 -69.31
N VAL A 768 -45.43 -27.30 -69.16
CA VAL A 768 -45.76 -28.22 -68.06
C VAL A 768 -45.01 -29.55 -68.21
N GLY A 769 -44.98 -30.12 -69.42
CA GLY A 769 -44.32 -31.40 -69.69
C GLY A 769 -42.81 -31.37 -69.41
N SER A 770 -42.12 -30.34 -69.88
CA SER A 770 -40.68 -30.15 -69.68
C SER A 770 -40.32 -29.89 -68.21
N GLY A 771 -41.09 -29.03 -67.51
CA GLY A 771 -40.88 -28.76 -66.10
C GLY A 771 -41.04 -29.98 -65.19
N LEU A 772 -41.95 -30.90 -65.54
CA LEU A 772 -42.17 -32.14 -64.78
C LEU A 772 -40.98 -33.11 -64.90
N VAL A 773 -40.36 -33.20 -66.07
CA VAL A 773 -39.15 -34.02 -66.29
C VAL A 773 -37.97 -33.49 -65.47
N ARG A 774 -37.75 -32.16 -65.47
CA ARG A 774 -36.68 -31.53 -64.69
C ARG A 774 -36.88 -31.68 -63.18
N LEU A 775 -38.11 -31.52 -62.69
CA LEU A 775 -38.45 -31.73 -61.28
C LEU A 775 -38.17 -33.17 -60.83
N VAL A 776 -38.53 -34.15 -61.65
CA VAL A 776 -38.26 -35.58 -61.37
C VAL A 776 -36.75 -35.85 -61.36
N ALA A 777 -35.99 -35.29 -62.31
CA ALA A 777 -34.53 -35.45 -62.36
C ALA A 777 -33.84 -34.91 -61.08
N VAL A 778 -34.24 -33.73 -60.60
CA VAL A 778 -33.72 -33.14 -59.35
C VAL A 778 -34.08 -34.01 -58.14
N PHE A 779 -35.29 -34.56 -58.08
CA PHE A 779 -35.72 -35.43 -56.98
C PHE A 779 -34.90 -36.74 -56.91
N PHE A 780 -34.55 -37.34 -58.04
CA PHE A 780 -33.68 -38.53 -58.08
C PHE A 780 -32.21 -38.21 -57.75
N ALA A 781 -31.71 -37.04 -58.15
CA ALA A 781 -30.38 -36.57 -57.75
C ALA A 781 -30.27 -36.36 -56.23
N LEU A 782 -31.30 -35.79 -55.59
CA LEU A 782 -31.36 -35.62 -54.14
C LEU A 782 -31.51 -36.94 -53.37
N ARG A 783 -32.21 -37.94 -53.92
CA ARG A 783 -32.42 -39.25 -53.28
C ARG A 783 -31.17 -40.13 -53.30
N SER A 784 -30.32 -40.00 -54.31
CA SER A 784 -29.06 -40.76 -54.42
C SER A 784 -27.95 -40.21 -53.49
N ALA A 785 -27.95 -38.92 -53.19
CA ALA A 785 -27.00 -38.29 -52.25
C ALA A 785 -27.20 -38.69 -50.77
N LYS A 786 -28.36 -39.23 -50.38
CA LYS A 786 -28.71 -39.54 -48.97
C LYS A 786 -28.53 -41.02 -48.57
N GLY A 787 -28.00 -41.87 -49.47
CA GLY A 787 -27.82 -43.32 -49.25
C GLY A 787 -26.44 -43.75 -48.71
N GLY A 788 -25.48 -42.85 -48.57
CA GLY A 788 -24.09 -43.18 -48.22
C GLY A 788 -23.64 -42.67 -46.85
N ARG A 789 -24.11 -43.26 -45.75
CA ARG A 789 -23.42 -43.12 -44.44
C ARG A 789 -23.65 -44.35 -43.57
N GLY A 790 -22.58 -45.04 -43.18
CA GLY A 790 -22.66 -46.23 -42.31
C GLY A 790 -21.44 -46.44 -41.41
N GLY A 791 -21.67 -46.28 -40.09
CA GLY A 791 -20.92 -46.88 -38.97
C GLY A 791 -19.86 -45.99 -38.28
N ARG A 792 -19.73 -45.89 -36.95
CA ARG A 792 -20.39 -46.50 -35.78
C ARG A 792 -19.96 -45.74 -34.48
N ASN A 793 -20.93 -45.44 -33.61
CA ASN A 793 -20.97 -45.55 -32.11
C ASN A 793 -19.91 -44.82 -31.22
N THR A 794 -20.18 -44.24 -30.03
CA THR A 794 -21.19 -44.46 -28.96
C THR A 794 -21.32 -43.25 -28.00
N ALA A 795 -22.59 -42.92 -27.65
CA ALA A 795 -23.17 -42.58 -26.33
C ALA A 795 -22.52 -41.59 -25.33
N LYS A 796 -23.26 -40.52 -25.00
CA LYS A 796 -23.95 -40.37 -23.69
C LYS A 796 -25.15 -39.39 -23.78
N THR A 797 -26.17 -39.76 -23.03
CA THR A 797 -27.59 -39.36 -22.96
C THR A 797 -27.87 -38.18 -22.03
N VAL A 798 -28.78 -37.25 -22.42
CA VAL A 798 -30.11 -36.90 -21.81
C VAL A 798 -30.02 -35.98 -20.56
N GLU A 799 -30.74 -34.87 -20.37
CA GLU A 799 -32.09 -34.43 -20.80
C GLU A 799 -32.25 -32.88 -20.76
N PRO A 800 -33.22 -32.29 -21.48
CA PRO A 800 -33.53 -30.86 -21.50
C PRO A 800 -34.80 -30.50 -20.68
N ILE A 801 -34.91 -29.23 -20.24
CA ILE A 801 -36.20 -28.63 -19.83
C ILE A 801 -36.44 -27.34 -20.60
N GLU A 802 -37.64 -27.31 -21.17
CA GLU A 802 -38.28 -26.28 -21.99
C GLU A 802 -38.68 -25.01 -21.21
N GLY A 803 -38.80 -23.90 -21.95
CA GLY A 803 -39.56 -22.71 -21.55
C GLY A 803 -39.08 -21.45 -22.29
N ARG A 804 -39.57 -21.16 -23.51
CA ARG A 804 -40.76 -20.32 -23.80
C ARG A 804 -40.60 -18.89 -23.23
N GLY A 805 -40.58 -17.80 -24.00
CA GLY A 805 -40.80 -17.57 -25.42
C GLY A 805 -40.62 -16.07 -25.72
N GLY A 806 -40.39 -15.73 -26.99
CA GLY A 806 -40.16 -14.37 -27.45
C GLY A 806 -41.43 -13.55 -27.71
N ARG A 807 -41.22 -12.23 -27.79
CA ARG A 807 -41.94 -11.13 -28.49
C ARG A 807 -41.39 -9.85 -27.85
N GLY A 808 -40.96 -8.79 -28.53
CA GLY A 808 -41.15 -8.30 -29.88
C GLY A 808 -41.19 -6.77 -29.74
N LYS A 809 -40.27 -6.06 -30.42
CA LYS A 809 -40.27 -4.59 -30.54
C LYS A 809 -41.60 -4.11 -31.15
N PRO A 810 -42.05 -2.88 -30.81
CA PRO A 810 -42.04 -1.86 -31.86
C PRO A 810 -41.63 -0.47 -31.34
N GLY A 811 -41.07 0.35 -32.23
CA GLY A 811 -40.95 1.79 -32.04
C GLY A 811 -42.07 2.53 -32.79
N SER A 812 -42.42 3.74 -32.31
CA SER A 812 -42.57 4.99 -33.08
C SER A 812 -43.45 6.01 -32.33
N GLU A 813 -42.94 7.24 -32.23
CA GLU A 813 -43.65 8.53 -32.24
C GLU A 813 -44.67 8.91 -31.14
N GLY A 814 -44.50 10.12 -30.60
CA GLY A 814 -45.51 10.78 -29.75
C GLY A 814 -44.99 11.95 -28.92
N THR A 815 -44.69 13.07 -29.57
CA THR A 815 -44.57 14.42 -28.95
C THR A 815 -45.80 14.77 -28.11
N SER A 816 -45.61 15.20 -26.86
CA SER A 816 -46.54 16.11 -26.17
C SER A 816 -45.90 16.77 -24.94
N THR A 817 -45.68 18.08 -25.06
CA THR A 817 -45.45 19.03 -23.96
C THR A 817 -46.76 19.23 -23.18
N PRO A 818 -46.73 19.43 -21.85
CA PRO A 818 -47.78 20.15 -21.18
C PRO A 818 -47.24 21.47 -20.60
N GLU A 819 -47.68 22.53 -21.25
CA GLU A 819 -47.76 23.90 -20.75
C GLU A 819 -48.75 23.96 -19.57
N ASN A 820 -48.32 24.48 -18.42
CA ASN A 820 -49.22 24.85 -17.32
C ASN A 820 -48.64 26.02 -16.52
N THR A 821 -49.02 27.23 -16.91
CA THR A 821 -49.05 28.42 -16.06
C THR A 821 -50.26 28.40 -15.12
N PRO A 822 -50.09 28.84 -13.87
CA PRO A 822 -51.19 29.47 -13.14
C PRO A 822 -50.85 30.92 -12.74
N THR A 823 -51.65 31.83 -13.31
CA THR A 823 -52.32 32.97 -12.67
C THR A 823 -51.64 33.72 -11.51
N THR A 824 -51.28 34.98 -11.81
CA THR A 824 -51.11 36.09 -10.87
C THR A 824 -52.44 36.58 -10.28
N GLU A 825 -52.55 36.60 -8.94
CA GLU A 825 -53.49 37.49 -8.22
C GLU A 825 -53.03 37.70 -6.75
N GLY A 826 -53.02 38.96 -6.28
CA GLY A 826 -53.44 39.25 -4.88
C GLY A 826 -52.40 39.47 -3.76
N LYS A 827 -51.61 40.56 -3.83
CA LYS A 827 -51.42 41.61 -2.80
C LYS A 827 -51.65 41.26 -1.29
N GLY A 828 -50.60 41.39 -0.47
CA GLY A 828 -50.69 41.52 1.00
C GLY A 828 -49.38 41.99 1.64
N ALA A 829 -49.36 43.22 2.16
CA ALA A 829 -48.20 43.88 2.76
C ALA A 829 -47.96 43.46 4.23
N THR A 830 -46.70 43.40 4.69
CA THR A 830 -46.13 44.15 5.83
C THR A 830 -44.80 43.55 6.31
N GLY A 831 -43.84 44.42 6.71
CA GLY A 831 -42.72 44.03 7.60
C GLY A 831 -41.30 44.22 7.04
N LYS A 832 -40.86 45.46 6.81
CA LYS A 832 -39.42 45.79 6.63
C LYS A 832 -38.67 45.61 7.96
N GLN A 833 -37.73 44.68 8.02
CA GLN A 833 -36.52 44.82 8.86
C GLN A 833 -35.30 44.93 7.94
N THR A 834 -34.63 46.07 7.99
CA THR A 834 -33.37 46.36 7.32
C THR A 834 -32.24 45.55 7.97
N LYS A 835 -31.79 44.49 7.29
CA LYS A 835 -30.45 43.89 7.50
C LYS A 835 -29.63 44.27 6.28
N GLY A 836 -28.44 44.84 6.49
CA GLY A 836 -27.56 45.31 5.42
C GLY A 836 -27.23 44.21 4.40
N PRO A 837 -26.75 44.57 3.19
CA PRO A 837 -26.43 43.59 2.16
C PRO A 837 -25.29 42.70 2.65
N VAL A 838 -25.64 41.52 3.15
CA VAL A 838 -24.70 40.41 3.28
C VAL A 838 -24.49 39.92 1.87
N GLU A 839 -23.27 40.10 1.37
CA GLU A 839 -22.79 39.54 0.12
C GLU A 839 -23.18 38.05 0.05
N PRO A 840 -23.84 37.58 -1.04
CA PRO A 840 -24.30 36.21 -1.12
C PRO A 840 -23.07 35.29 -1.10
N ALA A 841 -22.84 34.63 0.02
CA ALA A 841 -21.71 33.74 0.21
C ALA A 841 -21.75 32.65 -0.88
N SER A 842 -20.68 32.54 -1.67
CA SER A 842 -20.51 31.56 -2.76
C SER A 842 -21.02 30.17 -2.35
N PRO A 843 -21.81 29.46 -3.17
CA PRO A 843 -22.42 28.21 -2.75
C PRO A 843 -21.34 27.15 -2.42
N PRO A 844 -21.56 26.33 -1.37
CA PRO A 844 -20.52 25.42 -0.88
C PRO A 844 -20.19 24.35 -1.92
N ARG A 845 -18.91 24.03 -2.09
CA ARG A 845 -18.42 23.02 -3.06
C ARG A 845 -17.81 21.79 -2.40
N SER A 846 -17.55 21.83 -1.09
CA SER A 846 -17.07 20.69 -0.30
C SER A 846 -18.09 20.25 0.76
N LEU A 847 -17.95 19.00 1.26
CA LEU A 847 -18.80 18.50 2.36
C LEU A 847 -18.59 19.30 3.65
N ALA A 848 -17.37 19.74 3.93
CA ALA A 848 -17.06 20.58 5.08
C ALA A 848 -17.79 21.93 5.01
N GLU A 849 -17.79 22.57 3.83
CA GLU A 849 -18.52 23.82 3.59
C GLU A 849 -20.04 23.61 3.64
N LEU A 850 -20.52 22.49 3.11
CA LEU A 850 -21.93 22.11 3.21
C LEU A 850 -22.33 21.97 4.68
N HIS A 851 -21.60 21.17 5.45
CA HIS A 851 -21.82 20.92 6.86
C HIS A 851 -21.83 22.23 7.66
N ALA A 852 -20.85 23.12 7.45
CA ALA A 852 -20.78 24.42 8.12
C ALA A 852 -22.02 25.29 7.88
N ARG A 853 -22.68 25.14 6.73
CA ARG A 853 -23.88 25.89 6.32
C ARG A 853 -25.20 25.22 6.63
N LEU A 854 -25.20 23.96 7.06
CA LEU A 854 -26.41 23.31 7.57
C LEU A 854 -26.89 24.02 8.85
N SER A 855 -28.19 23.98 9.10
CA SER A 855 -28.74 24.39 10.40
C SER A 855 -28.32 23.42 11.50
N GLU A 856 -28.46 23.79 12.77
CA GLU A 856 -28.08 22.92 13.90
C GLU A 856 -28.71 21.52 13.84
N ASP A 857 -29.99 21.42 13.47
CA ASP A 857 -30.65 20.12 13.30
C ASP A 857 -30.14 19.36 12.07
N GLY A 858 -29.81 20.08 11.00
CA GLY A 858 -29.18 19.52 9.80
C GLY A 858 -27.78 18.99 10.08
N LYS A 859 -26.96 19.73 10.84
CA LYS A 859 -25.63 19.32 11.31
C LYS A 859 -25.73 18.07 12.18
N ALA A 860 -26.59 18.08 13.20
CA ALA A 860 -26.80 16.90 14.02
C ALA A 860 -27.26 15.68 13.21
N GLY A 861 -28.15 15.85 12.23
CA GLY A 861 -28.55 14.77 11.34
C GLY A 861 -27.45 14.32 10.39
N PHE A 862 -26.60 15.23 9.92
CA PHE A 862 -25.41 14.95 9.11
C PHE A 862 -24.40 14.14 9.92
N ASP A 863 -24.02 14.60 11.11
CA ASP A 863 -23.08 13.95 12.02
C ASP A 863 -23.56 12.55 12.43
N GLN A 864 -24.84 12.41 12.78
CA GLN A 864 -25.42 11.09 13.09
C GLN A 864 -25.37 10.16 11.88
N THR A 865 -25.63 10.67 10.68
CA THR A 865 -25.57 9.89 9.44
C THR A 865 -24.13 9.50 9.11
N LEU A 866 -23.18 10.43 9.31
CA LEU A 866 -21.75 10.23 9.13
C LEU A 866 -21.21 9.16 10.08
N GLU A 867 -21.54 9.25 11.37
CA GLU A 867 -21.10 8.25 12.34
C GLU A 867 -21.73 6.88 12.06
N LEU A 868 -23.02 6.81 11.68
CA LEU A 868 -23.69 5.53 11.42
C LEU A 868 -23.27 4.85 10.13
N LEU A 869 -23.09 5.61 9.04
CA LEU A 869 -22.89 5.06 7.70
C LEU A 869 -21.46 5.20 7.17
N GLY A 870 -20.65 6.08 7.76
CA GLY A 870 -19.31 6.41 7.28
C GLY A 870 -19.30 7.56 6.24
N GLU A 871 -18.12 8.12 6.02
CA GLU A 871 -17.90 9.28 5.15
C GLU A 871 -18.26 9.01 3.69
N GLU A 872 -17.81 7.90 3.12
CA GLU A 872 -18.08 7.52 1.73
C GLU A 872 -19.59 7.43 1.43
N ALA A 873 -20.36 6.86 2.37
CA ALA A 873 -21.81 6.79 2.24
C ALA A 873 -22.46 8.18 2.29
N VAL A 874 -21.98 9.05 3.19
CA VAL A 874 -22.45 10.44 3.28
C VAL A 874 -22.08 11.23 2.04
N GLU A 875 -20.90 11.03 1.48
CA GLU A 875 -20.48 11.66 0.23
C GLU A 875 -21.37 11.22 -0.93
N GLY A 876 -21.56 9.91 -1.10
CA GLY A 876 -22.44 9.35 -2.13
C GLY A 876 -23.89 9.86 -2.02
N MET A 877 -24.41 9.98 -0.79
CA MET A 877 -25.73 10.58 -0.57
C MET A 877 -25.74 12.09 -0.82
N SER A 878 -24.64 12.78 -0.57
CA SER A 878 -24.56 14.23 -0.76
C SER A 878 -24.41 14.62 -2.23
N ARG A 879 -23.87 13.74 -3.09
CA ARG A 879 -23.76 13.96 -4.55
C ARG A 879 -25.09 14.33 -5.20
N ARG A 880 -26.22 13.82 -4.68
CA ARG A 880 -27.56 14.15 -5.20
C ARG A 880 -27.99 15.59 -4.94
N PHE A 881 -27.32 16.30 -4.04
CA PHE A 881 -27.55 17.72 -3.78
C PHE A 881 -26.60 18.60 -4.57
N LYS A 882 -25.67 18.03 -5.35
CA LYS A 882 -24.81 18.83 -6.23
C LYS A 882 -25.62 19.32 -7.44
N THR A 883 -25.56 20.61 -7.69
CA THR A 883 -26.02 21.23 -8.94
C THR A 883 -25.03 20.94 -10.07
N ASP A 884 -25.43 21.19 -11.31
CA ASP A 884 -24.61 20.90 -12.51
C ASP A 884 -23.27 21.64 -12.51
N ASP A 885 -23.15 22.76 -11.78
CA ASP A 885 -21.92 23.52 -11.58
C ASP A 885 -21.02 22.99 -10.42
N GLY A 886 -21.40 21.85 -9.83
CA GLY A 886 -20.67 21.17 -8.76
C GLY A 886 -20.90 21.73 -7.35
N ALA A 887 -21.71 22.77 -7.18
CA ALA A 887 -22.04 23.33 -5.87
C ALA A 887 -23.17 22.55 -5.17
N PHE A 888 -23.24 22.58 -3.83
CA PHE A 888 -24.31 21.90 -3.10
C PHE A 888 -25.52 22.82 -2.87
N ASN A 889 -26.72 22.29 -3.12
CA ASN A 889 -27.98 22.90 -2.70
C ASN A 889 -28.18 22.73 -1.19
N VAL A 890 -27.81 23.76 -0.42
CA VAL A 890 -27.83 23.76 1.04
C VAL A 890 -29.23 23.54 1.62
N GLU A 891 -30.27 24.10 0.99
CA GLU A 891 -31.64 24.00 1.51
C GLU A 891 -32.17 22.57 1.41
N GLU A 892 -31.94 21.90 0.27
CA GLU A 892 -32.31 20.50 0.07
C GLU A 892 -31.50 19.56 0.97
N ALA A 893 -30.20 19.79 1.10
CA ALA A 893 -29.35 19.00 1.98
C ALA A 893 -29.76 19.16 3.46
N ASP A 894 -30.01 20.39 3.91
CA ASP A 894 -30.45 20.69 5.27
C ASP A 894 -31.79 20.05 5.59
N ALA A 895 -32.77 20.16 4.69
CA ALA A 895 -34.06 19.48 4.84
C ALA A 895 -33.90 17.95 4.92
N PHE A 896 -33.00 17.37 4.13
CA PHE A 896 -32.73 15.94 4.16
C PHE A 896 -32.08 15.47 5.47
N PHE A 897 -31.00 16.12 5.90
CA PHE A 897 -30.30 15.70 7.11
C PHE A 897 -31.14 15.96 8.37
N LYS A 898 -31.94 17.04 8.40
CA LYS A 898 -32.96 17.25 9.43
C LYS A 898 -33.94 16.08 9.57
N GLN A 899 -34.44 15.56 8.46
CA GLN A 899 -35.37 14.41 8.47
C GLN A 899 -34.71 13.12 8.97
N ARG A 900 -33.38 13.04 8.92
CA ARG A 900 -32.60 11.88 9.38
C ARG A 900 -32.06 12.02 10.79
N LYS A 901 -32.22 13.18 11.43
CA LYS A 901 -31.89 13.36 12.84
C LYS A 901 -32.75 12.39 13.67
N LEU A 902 -32.09 11.43 14.30
CA LEU A 902 -32.67 10.49 15.23
C LEU A 902 -32.74 11.12 16.64
N SER A 903 -33.71 10.68 17.44
CA SER A 903 -33.69 10.99 18.88
C SER A 903 -32.44 10.38 19.51
N PRO A 904 -31.94 10.91 20.63
CA PRO A 904 -30.77 10.35 21.31
C PRO A 904 -30.92 8.85 21.60
N GLU A 905 -32.09 8.37 22.02
CA GLU A 905 -32.30 6.94 22.27
C GLU A 905 -32.26 6.11 20.98
N ALA A 906 -32.95 6.55 19.92
CA ALA A 906 -32.96 5.84 18.64
C ALA A 906 -31.58 5.86 17.97
N TYR A 907 -30.82 6.93 18.15
CA TYR A 907 -29.45 7.04 17.69
C TYR A 907 -28.53 6.06 18.40
N GLN A 908 -28.60 6.00 19.74
CA GLN A 908 -27.83 5.05 20.53
C GLN A 908 -28.19 3.60 20.19
N GLU A 909 -29.48 3.28 20.03
CA GLU A 909 -29.93 1.94 19.60
C GLU A 909 -29.32 1.55 18.24
N LYS A 910 -29.21 2.50 17.31
CA LYS A 910 -28.57 2.27 16.00
C LYS A 910 -27.06 2.09 16.10
N LEU A 911 -26.39 2.83 16.98
CA LEU A 911 -24.96 2.66 17.26
C LEU A 911 -24.70 1.28 17.88
N ASP A 912 -25.48 0.89 18.89
CA ASP A 912 -25.37 -0.41 19.56
C ASP A 912 -25.62 -1.57 18.58
N ALA A 913 -26.65 -1.45 17.72
CA ALA A 913 -26.94 -2.45 16.70
C ALA A 913 -25.82 -2.56 15.65
N ARG A 914 -25.20 -1.44 15.27
CA ARG A 914 -24.05 -1.41 14.36
C ARG A 914 -22.84 -2.06 15.02
N GLU A 915 -22.52 -1.70 16.26
CA GLU A 915 -21.41 -2.28 17.01
C GLU A 915 -21.61 -3.79 17.20
N ALA A 916 -22.83 -4.25 17.52
CA ALA A 916 -23.16 -5.67 17.62
C ALA A 916 -22.92 -6.42 16.29
N LYS A 917 -23.28 -5.82 15.16
CA LYS A 917 -23.04 -6.41 13.83
C LYS A 917 -21.56 -6.44 13.47
N VAL A 918 -20.82 -5.38 13.79
CA VAL A 918 -19.35 -5.35 13.62
C VAL A 918 -18.72 -6.44 14.47
N TRP A 919 -19.15 -6.58 15.72
CA TRP A 919 -18.67 -7.60 16.64
C TRP A 919 -18.95 -9.03 16.14
N GLU A 920 -20.14 -9.31 15.59
CA GLU A 920 -20.44 -10.61 14.95
C GLU A 920 -19.51 -10.90 13.75
N GLY A 921 -19.13 -9.86 13.01
CA GLY A 921 -18.10 -9.94 11.97
C GLY A 921 -16.72 -10.28 12.55
N ALA A 922 -16.31 -9.56 13.60
CA ALA A 922 -15.03 -9.77 14.28
C ALA A 922 -14.95 -11.19 14.86
N GLN A 923 -16.00 -11.66 15.53
CA GLN A 923 -16.03 -12.97 16.17
C GLN A 923 -15.83 -14.12 15.19
N ARG A 924 -16.36 -14.02 13.96
CA ARG A 924 -16.08 -15.01 12.90
C ARG A 924 -14.61 -15.04 12.48
N GLU A 925 -13.92 -13.91 12.51
CA GLU A 925 -12.50 -13.84 12.18
C GLU A 925 -11.62 -14.27 13.38
N LEU A 926 -12.06 -14.01 14.63
CA LEU A 926 -11.46 -14.59 15.83
C LEU A 926 -11.49 -16.13 15.78
N ASP A 927 -12.67 -16.71 15.53
CA ASP A 927 -12.86 -18.15 15.36
C ASP A 927 -12.00 -18.72 14.22
N ARG A 928 -11.84 -17.95 13.13
CA ARG A 928 -11.00 -18.33 12.00
C ARG A 928 -9.53 -18.39 12.37
N ILE A 929 -9.02 -17.38 13.08
CA ILE A 929 -7.65 -17.37 13.60
C ILE A 929 -7.44 -18.56 14.52
N ASP A 930 -8.32 -18.77 15.50
CA ASP A 930 -8.21 -19.90 16.42
C ASP A 930 -8.25 -21.25 15.70
N ASN A 931 -9.08 -21.39 14.66
CA ASN A 931 -9.10 -22.61 13.86
C ASN A 931 -7.79 -22.83 13.09
N ILE A 932 -7.23 -21.79 12.47
CA ILE A 932 -5.95 -21.87 11.76
C ILE A 932 -4.82 -22.22 12.73
N LEU A 933 -4.75 -21.56 13.89
CA LEU A 933 -3.75 -21.82 14.92
C LEU A 933 -3.83 -23.27 15.40
N ARG A 934 -5.04 -23.78 15.65
CA ARG A 934 -5.25 -25.17 16.05
C ARG A 934 -4.85 -26.15 14.94
N GLU A 935 -5.29 -25.93 13.70
CA GLU A 935 -5.03 -26.84 12.57
C GLU A 935 -3.55 -26.90 12.18
N THR A 936 -2.81 -25.82 12.38
CA THR A 936 -1.38 -25.71 12.02
C THR A 936 -0.45 -25.96 13.21
N GLY A 937 -0.99 -25.92 14.42
CA GLY A 937 -0.30 -26.29 15.64
C GLY A 937 -0.33 -27.80 15.93
N PRO A 938 0.34 -28.23 17.02
CA PRO A 938 0.39 -29.62 17.43
C PRO A 938 -0.99 -30.20 17.80
N GLU A 939 -1.91 -29.37 18.30
CA GLU A 939 -3.26 -29.81 18.69
C GLU A 939 -4.09 -30.37 17.53
N GLY A 940 -4.02 -29.74 16.36
CA GLY A 940 -4.69 -30.21 15.14
C GLY A 940 -3.93 -31.32 14.42
N ARG A 941 -2.74 -31.70 14.92
CA ARG A 941 -1.86 -32.70 14.34
C ARG A 941 -1.26 -33.62 15.42
N PRO A 942 -2.08 -34.32 16.22
CA PRO A 942 -1.59 -35.13 17.33
C PRO A 942 -0.69 -36.30 16.90
N ASP A 943 -0.80 -36.74 15.64
CA ASP A 943 0.01 -37.81 15.06
C ASP A 943 1.25 -37.31 14.30
N ALA A 944 1.52 -35.99 14.29
CA ALA A 944 2.70 -35.45 13.64
C ALA A 944 3.97 -35.82 14.41
N SER A 945 4.79 -36.69 13.81
CA SER A 945 6.03 -37.20 14.40
C SER A 945 7.26 -36.34 14.15
N ILE A 946 7.11 -35.21 13.45
CA ILE A 946 8.22 -34.37 12.97
C ILE A 946 8.24 -33.03 13.68
N GLY A 947 9.40 -32.69 14.24
CA GLY A 947 9.65 -31.45 14.96
C GLY A 947 8.76 -31.32 16.21
N ASP A 948 8.15 -30.16 16.36
CA ASP A 948 7.20 -29.84 17.43
C ASP A 948 5.74 -30.14 17.07
N GLY A 949 5.50 -30.85 15.95
CA GLY A 949 4.17 -31.19 15.46
C GLY A 949 3.50 -30.08 14.64
N THR A 950 4.15 -28.94 14.43
CA THR A 950 3.60 -27.82 13.63
C THR A 950 3.78 -28.01 12.12
N SER A 951 2.94 -27.36 11.32
CA SER A 951 3.04 -27.42 9.85
C SER A 951 4.35 -26.80 9.34
N GLU A 952 4.85 -25.78 10.02
CA GLU A 952 6.11 -25.09 9.77
C GLU A 952 7.30 -26.02 10.00
N ALA A 953 7.29 -26.76 11.11
CA ALA A 953 8.32 -27.76 11.37
C ALA A 953 8.33 -28.88 10.31
N ALA A 954 7.17 -29.26 9.79
CA ALA A 954 7.08 -30.20 8.68
C ALA A 954 7.69 -29.61 7.40
N LEU A 955 7.41 -28.35 7.04
CA LEU A 955 8.03 -27.68 5.89
C LEU A 955 9.54 -27.58 6.01
N LEU A 956 10.04 -27.17 7.18
CA LEU A 956 11.47 -27.09 7.43
C LEU A 956 12.14 -28.47 7.34
N HIS A 957 11.47 -29.52 7.80
CA HIS A 957 11.95 -30.89 7.63
C HIS A 957 11.98 -31.31 6.14
N GLU A 958 10.91 -31.06 5.38
CA GLU A 958 10.87 -31.34 3.95
C GLU A 958 11.99 -30.61 3.19
N THR A 959 12.25 -29.36 3.59
CA THR A 959 13.32 -28.52 3.03
C THR A 959 14.71 -29.08 3.34
N THR A 960 14.97 -29.46 4.60
CA THR A 960 16.31 -29.86 5.06
C THR A 960 16.64 -31.32 4.74
N SER A 961 15.65 -32.20 4.73
CA SER A 961 15.84 -33.62 4.43
C SER A 961 15.67 -33.95 2.95
N GLY A 962 14.99 -33.06 2.20
CA GLY A 962 14.49 -33.33 0.87
C GLY A 962 13.36 -34.37 0.84
N GLN A 963 12.92 -34.90 1.99
CA GLN A 963 11.91 -35.95 2.05
C GLN A 963 10.50 -35.38 2.30
N PRO A 964 9.52 -35.66 1.43
CA PRO A 964 8.12 -35.28 1.67
C PRO A 964 7.57 -35.92 2.96
N VAL A 965 6.79 -35.13 3.72
CA VAL A 965 6.17 -35.58 4.97
C VAL A 965 4.67 -35.75 4.73
N GLY A 966 4.15 -36.97 4.86
CA GLY A 966 2.71 -37.22 4.77
C GLY A 966 2.06 -36.91 3.40
N GLY A 967 0.76 -37.15 3.29
CA GLY A 967 0.04 -37.12 2.00
C GLY A 967 -0.48 -35.75 1.56
N LYS A 968 -0.65 -34.75 2.43
CA LYS A 968 -1.15 -33.43 1.99
C LYS A 968 -0.02 -32.42 2.03
N GLY A 969 0.19 -31.71 0.92
CA GLY A 969 1.24 -30.70 0.77
C GLY A 969 1.15 -29.65 1.88
N HIS A 970 2.08 -29.73 2.84
CA HIS A 970 2.16 -28.81 3.96
C HIS A 970 2.29 -27.36 3.49
N SER A 971 2.87 -27.15 2.30
CA SER A 971 3.08 -25.84 1.70
C SER A 971 1.76 -25.17 1.33
N ILE A 972 0.84 -25.92 0.72
CA ILE A 972 -0.51 -25.44 0.42
C ILE A 972 -1.21 -25.05 1.73
N LYS A 973 -1.13 -25.94 2.75
CA LYS A 973 -1.76 -25.66 4.04
C LYS A 973 -1.21 -24.41 4.72
N VAL A 974 0.11 -24.21 4.69
CA VAL A 974 0.77 -23.03 5.27
C VAL A 974 0.46 -21.77 4.45
N ARG A 975 0.44 -21.85 3.12
CA ARG A 975 0.07 -20.71 2.25
C ARG A 975 -1.38 -20.28 2.44
N ASP A 976 -2.30 -21.25 2.53
CA ASP A 976 -3.72 -21.00 2.83
C ASP A 976 -3.89 -20.42 4.23
N ALA A 977 -3.13 -20.92 5.21
CA ALA A 977 -3.12 -20.39 6.58
C ALA A 977 -2.60 -18.95 6.63
N LEU A 978 -1.47 -18.65 5.99
CA LEU A 978 -0.91 -17.29 5.87
C LEU A 978 -1.94 -16.32 5.26
N THR A 979 -2.55 -16.71 4.14
CA THR A 979 -3.59 -15.92 3.46
C THR A 979 -4.81 -15.74 4.37
N GLY A 980 -5.22 -16.79 5.07
CA GLY A 980 -6.33 -16.77 6.02
C GLY A 980 -6.10 -15.83 7.20
N LEU A 981 -4.90 -15.85 7.78
CA LEU A 981 -4.49 -15.01 8.91
C LEU A 981 -4.38 -13.53 8.49
N LYS A 982 -3.68 -13.24 7.38
CA LYS A 982 -3.55 -11.86 6.86
C LYS A 982 -4.92 -11.22 6.61
N ASN A 983 -5.82 -11.95 5.94
CA ASN A 983 -7.20 -11.49 5.71
C ASN A 983 -8.00 -11.29 7.00
N ALA A 984 -7.82 -12.17 8.00
CA ALA A 984 -8.49 -12.04 9.29
C ALA A 984 -7.99 -10.80 10.05
N ILE A 985 -6.67 -10.55 10.09
CA ILE A 985 -6.06 -9.38 10.72
C ILE A 985 -6.64 -8.09 10.11
N THR A 986 -6.65 -7.93 8.78
CA THR A 986 -7.18 -6.73 8.13
C THR A 986 -8.64 -6.46 8.51
N LYS A 987 -9.47 -7.52 8.58
CA LYS A 987 -10.88 -7.37 8.99
C LYS A 987 -11.04 -7.01 10.47
N LEU A 988 -10.19 -7.56 11.32
CA LEU A 988 -10.16 -7.26 12.75
C LEU A 988 -9.66 -5.84 13.04
N GLN A 989 -8.67 -5.33 12.31
CA GLN A 989 -8.23 -3.94 12.39
C GLN A 989 -9.36 -2.97 12.04
N ARG A 990 -10.12 -3.24 10.96
CA ARG A 990 -11.33 -2.46 10.62
C ARG A 990 -12.45 -2.56 11.66
N ALA A 991 -12.49 -3.65 12.42
CA ALA A 991 -13.43 -3.81 13.53
C ALA A 991 -12.99 -3.01 14.77
N LEU A 992 -11.70 -2.94 15.06
CA LEU A 992 -11.13 -2.15 16.18
C LEU A 992 -11.53 -0.68 16.13
N GLU A 993 -11.60 -0.09 14.95
CA GLU A 993 -12.06 1.29 14.75
C GLU A 993 -13.51 1.52 15.16
N LYS A 994 -14.34 0.46 15.14
CA LYS A 994 -15.80 0.54 15.26
C LYS A 994 -16.34 -0.07 16.55
N VAL A 995 -15.56 -0.92 17.22
CA VAL A 995 -15.90 -1.50 18.52
C VAL A 995 -15.43 -0.55 19.61
N LYS A 996 -16.38 -0.08 20.45
CA LYS A 996 -16.14 0.85 21.55
C LYS A 996 -15.94 0.11 22.88
N ASP A 997 -16.50 -1.09 23.03
CA ASP A 997 -16.32 -1.91 24.23
C ASP A 997 -14.83 -2.29 24.44
N PRO A 998 -14.20 -1.89 25.57
CA PRO A 998 -12.77 -2.09 25.79
C PRO A 998 -12.38 -3.56 25.94
N THR A 999 -13.29 -4.41 26.42
CA THR A 999 -13.02 -5.85 26.58
C THR A 999 -12.94 -6.52 25.21
N ARG A 1000 -13.90 -6.21 24.34
CA ARG A 1000 -13.94 -6.69 22.95
C ARG A 1000 -12.75 -6.20 22.14
N ARG A 1001 -12.33 -4.94 22.34
CA ARG A 1001 -11.11 -4.41 21.71
C ARG A 1001 -9.87 -5.18 22.14
N ALA A 1002 -9.70 -5.41 23.45
CA ALA A 1002 -8.58 -6.19 23.97
C ALA A 1002 -8.57 -7.63 23.43
N GLU A 1003 -9.74 -8.24 23.25
CA GLU A 1003 -9.88 -9.56 22.63
C GLU A 1003 -9.43 -9.56 21.17
N ILE A 1004 -9.82 -8.54 20.39
CA ILE A 1004 -9.38 -8.36 19.00
C ILE A 1004 -7.87 -8.15 18.92
N GLU A 1005 -7.31 -7.24 19.73
CA GLU A 1005 -5.87 -6.94 19.76
C GLU A 1005 -5.05 -8.19 20.12
N ALA A 1006 -5.50 -8.96 21.11
CA ALA A 1006 -4.85 -10.21 21.49
C ALA A 1006 -4.88 -11.25 20.35
N ALA A 1007 -5.99 -11.35 19.60
CA ALA A 1007 -6.09 -12.25 18.46
C ALA A 1007 -5.24 -11.81 17.26
N ILE A 1008 -5.20 -10.51 16.95
CA ILE A 1008 -4.30 -9.95 15.94
C ILE A 1008 -2.85 -10.29 16.29
N LYS A 1009 -2.44 -10.07 17.55
CA LYS A 1009 -1.08 -10.40 17.99
C LYS A 1009 -0.77 -11.89 17.81
N ARG A 1010 -1.68 -12.79 18.23
CA ARG A 1010 -1.49 -14.25 18.04
C ARG A 1010 -1.40 -14.65 16.56
N ALA A 1011 -2.19 -14.01 15.70
CA ALA A 1011 -2.13 -14.24 14.27
C ALA A 1011 -0.81 -13.75 13.65
N GLN A 1012 -0.31 -12.57 14.07
CA GLN A 1012 0.97 -12.03 13.63
C GLN A 1012 2.13 -12.92 14.09
N ASP A 1013 2.17 -13.28 15.37
CA ASP A 1013 3.19 -14.20 15.92
C ASP A 1013 3.23 -15.53 15.12
N LYS A 1014 2.08 -16.00 14.62
CA LYS A 1014 1.99 -17.20 13.78
C LYS A 1014 2.47 -16.96 12.35
N ILE A 1015 2.10 -15.85 11.72
CA ILE A 1015 2.60 -15.45 10.39
C ILE A 1015 4.13 -15.40 10.41
N ASP A 1016 4.70 -14.73 11.41
CA ASP A 1016 6.16 -14.56 11.57
C ASP A 1016 6.88 -15.91 11.71
N SER A 1017 6.20 -16.94 12.24
CA SER A 1017 6.73 -18.32 12.29
C SER A 1017 6.57 -19.10 10.98
N MET A 1018 5.51 -18.83 10.21
CA MET A 1018 5.16 -19.52 8.96
C MET A 1018 5.96 -19.02 7.76
N GLU A 1019 6.17 -17.71 7.65
CA GLU A 1019 6.81 -17.10 6.47
C GLU A 1019 8.23 -17.62 6.23
N PRO A 1020 9.14 -17.71 7.23
CA PRO A 1020 10.47 -18.27 7.03
C PRO A 1020 10.43 -19.74 6.61
N ALA A 1021 9.50 -20.53 7.15
CA ALA A 1021 9.33 -21.93 6.80
C ALA A 1021 8.81 -22.11 5.36
N SER A 1022 7.89 -21.25 4.93
CA SER A 1022 7.38 -21.22 3.55
C SER A 1022 8.46 -20.83 2.56
N ALA A 1023 9.21 -19.76 2.84
CA ALA A 1023 10.31 -19.28 1.99
C ALA A 1023 11.43 -20.34 1.88
N ALA A 1024 11.83 -20.94 3.00
CA ALA A 1024 12.78 -22.05 3.00
C ALA A 1024 12.29 -23.20 2.13
N TRP A 1025 11.00 -23.56 2.25
CA TRP A 1025 10.42 -24.61 1.43
C TRP A 1025 10.39 -24.27 -0.06
N GLU A 1026 10.10 -23.03 -0.44
CA GLU A 1026 10.14 -22.62 -1.85
C GLU A 1026 11.55 -22.74 -2.45
N SER A 1027 12.59 -22.41 -1.67
CA SER A 1027 14.00 -22.60 -2.07
C SER A 1027 14.48 -24.07 -2.12
N ARG A 1028 13.67 -25.04 -1.67
CA ARG A 1028 14.10 -26.45 -1.58
C ARG A 1028 14.44 -27.07 -2.95
N VAL A 1029 13.91 -26.52 -4.04
CA VAL A 1029 14.17 -27.03 -5.41
C VAL A 1029 15.64 -26.82 -5.78
N ASP A 1030 16.30 -25.80 -5.25
CA ASP A 1030 17.72 -25.52 -5.50
C ASP A 1030 18.64 -26.59 -4.91
N THR A 1031 18.23 -27.17 -3.77
CA THR A 1031 19.02 -28.16 -3.03
C THR A 1031 18.56 -29.60 -3.31
N HIS A 1032 17.28 -29.78 -3.62
CA HIS A 1032 16.62 -31.07 -3.77
C HIS A 1032 15.79 -31.17 -5.07
N GLY A 1033 16.21 -30.50 -6.15
CA GLY A 1033 15.50 -30.49 -7.44
C GLY A 1033 15.34 -31.86 -8.11
N SER A 1034 16.04 -32.91 -7.66
CA SER A 1034 15.78 -34.30 -8.09
C SER A 1034 14.54 -34.92 -7.43
N VAL A 1035 14.11 -34.40 -6.28
CA VAL A 1035 12.96 -34.90 -5.50
C VAL A 1035 11.75 -34.00 -5.69
N TRP A 1036 11.94 -32.71 -5.91
CA TRP A 1036 10.86 -31.72 -6.00
C TRP A 1036 10.76 -31.08 -7.38
N ASN A 1037 9.53 -30.83 -7.81
CA ASN A 1037 9.19 -29.93 -8.91
C ASN A 1037 9.12 -28.48 -8.41
N GLU A 1038 9.29 -27.52 -9.32
CA GLU A 1038 9.14 -26.08 -9.04
C GLU A 1038 7.72 -25.74 -8.53
N ASP A 1039 6.71 -26.44 -9.03
CA ASP A 1039 5.30 -26.22 -8.66
C ASP A 1039 4.92 -26.69 -7.24
N GLY A 1040 5.85 -27.33 -6.53
CA GLY A 1040 5.58 -27.85 -5.20
C GLY A 1040 5.53 -29.36 -5.09
N THR A 1041 5.30 -30.06 -6.20
CA THR A 1041 4.98 -31.49 -6.21
C THR A 1041 6.23 -32.37 -6.08
N SER A 1042 6.07 -33.60 -5.59
CA SER A 1042 7.18 -34.54 -5.39
C SER A 1042 7.37 -35.42 -6.62
N LYS A 1043 8.55 -35.35 -7.24
CA LYS A 1043 9.00 -36.25 -8.32
C LYS A 1043 9.11 -37.72 -7.87
N THR A 1044 9.11 -37.98 -6.56
CA THR A 1044 9.22 -39.34 -6.00
C THR A 1044 7.86 -40.00 -5.80
N TYR A 1045 7.70 -41.21 -6.34
CA TYR A 1045 6.45 -42.00 -6.29
C TYR A 1045 6.23 -42.76 -4.98
N THR A 1046 7.22 -42.73 -4.09
CA THR A 1046 7.25 -43.52 -2.85
C THR A 1046 7.42 -42.61 -1.64
N GLN A 1047 6.70 -42.92 -0.57
CA GLN A 1047 6.88 -42.37 0.77
C GLN A 1047 8.31 -42.64 1.29
N PRO A 1048 8.75 -41.95 2.37
CA PRO A 1048 10.03 -42.21 3.00
C PRO A 1048 10.28 -43.67 3.43
N ASP A 1049 9.22 -44.44 3.69
CA ASP A 1049 9.29 -45.87 4.03
C ASP A 1049 9.35 -46.81 2.80
N GLY A 1050 9.36 -46.26 1.59
CA GLY A 1050 9.39 -46.98 0.32
C GLY A 1050 8.02 -47.46 -0.18
N SER A 1051 6.93 -47.21 0.56
CA SER A 1051 5.58 -47.52 0.09
C SER A 1051 5.13 -46.50 -0.97
N PRO A 1052 4.34 -46.88 -1.99
CA PRO A 1052 3.82 -45.91 -2.96
C PRO A 1052 2.83 -44.93 -2.30
N TRP A 1053 2.81 -43.68 -2.76
CA TRP A 1053 1.80 -42.71 -2.32
C TRP A 1053 0.39 -43.24 -2.61
N PRO A 1054 -0.55 -43.16 -1.66
CA PRO A 1054 -1.88 -43.77 -1.77
C PRO A 1054 -2.75 -43.13 -2.86
N GLU A 1055 -2.52 -41.85 -3.21
CA GLU A 1055 -3.30 -41.13 -4.22
C GLU A 1055 -2.40 -40.47 -5.28
N PRO A 1056 -2.80 -40.46 -6.57
CA PRO A 1056 -2.00 -39.87 -7.67
C PRO A 1056 -1.74 -38.36 -7.54
N GLN A 1057 -2.60 -37.64 -6.82
CA GLN A 1057 -2.51 -36.20 -6.58
C GLN A 1057 -1.43 -35.79 -5.57
N HIS A 1058 -0.71 -36.76 -5.00
CA HIS A 1058 0.48 -36.56 -4.17
C HIS A 1058 1.78 -36.55 -4.99
N ARG A 1059 1.66 -36.66 -6.32
CA ARG A 1059 2.75 -36.66 -7.28
C ARG A 1059 2.97 -35.29 -7.87
#